data_AF-A0A2T5GZC2-F1
#
_entry.id   AF-A0A2T5GZC2-F1
#
_cell.length_a   1.000
_cell.length_b   1.000
_cell.length_c   1.000
_cell.angle_alpha   90.00
_cell.angle_beta   90.00
_cell.angle_gamma   90.00
#
_symmetry.space_group_name_H-M   'P 1'
#
loop_
_entity.id
_entity.type
_entity.pdbx_description
1 polymer ?
#
loop_
_entity_poly.entity_id
_entity_poly.type
_entity_poly.pdbx_seq_one_letter_code
_entity_poly.pdbx_strand_id
1 'polypeptide(L)'
;MTPIPSSIRNTSRPAPTVTRIKRGGLFGTTGLARFAWLIGFSLAGTVVARPVEAQTLPTGGEVVAGQASIATGSKSLTVTQTSDRAAINWQSFSIGKGKSVVFEQPTSSSVALNRVLGTDPSVILGNLSANGKVFLVNANGILFGQTANVNVGGLVASTLNISDADFLAGKNSFAGTSGASVQNDGKITAKGGYVALLGANVGNSGTIKANFGTVVLAGGEAITLDVAGDGLLNVAVDKGAVGALVRNGGLIRADGGKVVMTAQGAGDLLHTAVNNTGIVEARTLQNRGGTILLLGDMKTGTVTVSGELDASAPVGGNGGFVETSAATVNVADSAKVSTFAPGGATGMWLIDPQDYVIGAGGNISGATLSAQLVTTSITISTLPAAGDTTTGNGDIFVNDAVAWTASGVPTTLTMNAFRDVNINAPITATNGNIVACCGRDVNVNAALTTTNGSILLNAGRNVQVFHAITTTDGNIALCAGHDVMIDAAVTLTRGTTIPAQSLGLPVGLTLIAGSDGTGPGVNGGTIVFSALSPPTTVTAAPVSINYNPVSYTTPTDFSTEFVLTEGAAITQRMLLFPTAQKVADGTNAAVLSGFNTNGTSGTPTGVSLVAGPNATATFDSTGEGTGIGVSFSGYTLTGANADQYALASSCCVAGFRTTGTITAAAPAPAPAPAPAPAPAPAPAPAPAPAPAPAPAPAPAPAPAPAPAPAPAPAPAPAPAPAPAPAPAPAPAPAPAPAPAPAPAPAPAPAPA
;
A
#
# COMPACT_ATOMS: atom_id res chain seq x y z
N MET A 1 -1.02 37.86 59.82
CA MET A 1 -0.42 39.10 60.33
C MET A 1 -0.10 40.00 59.13
N THR A 2 -0.73 41.17 59.14
CA THR A 2 -0.83 42.29 58.19
C THR A 2 0.47 43.14 58.08
N PRO A 3 0.59 44.25 57.30
CA PRO A 3 0.11 44.62 55.93
C PRO A 3 1.09 45.56 55.08
N ILE A 4 0.98 45.69 53.73
CA ILE A 4 0.49 46.84 52.84
C ILE A 4 1.45 48.07 52.69
N PRO A 5 1.46 49.00 51.66
CA PRO A 5 0.51 49.38 50.54
C PRO A 5 1.15 49.58 49.11
N SER A 6 0.54 50.10 48.01
CA SER A 6 -0.81 50.31 47.40
C SER A 6 -0.66 51.21 46.14
N SER A 7 -1.50 51.03 45.08
CA SER A 7 -2.06 52.05 44.13
C SER A 7 -2.32 51.46 42.71
N ILE A 8 -3.51 50.97 42.30
CA ILE A 8 -4.79 51.57 41.80
C ILE A 8 -4.80 52.18 40.36
N ARG A 9 -5.57 51.53 39.44
CA ARG A 9 -6.60 52.00 38.45
C ARG A 9 -6.56 51.10 37.18
N ASN A 10 -7.46 50.16 36.88
CA ASN A 10 -8.91 50.14 36.57
C ASN A 10 -9.33 50.86 35.25
N THR A 11 -9.76 50.09 34.23
CA THR A 11 -11.10 50.17 33.58
C THR A 11 -11.31 49.08 32.51
N SER A 12 -12.45 48.41 32.64
CA SER A 12 -13.13 47.41 31.77
C SER A 12 -13.69 47.93 30.44
N ARG A 13 -13.97 47.06 29.44
CA ARG A 13 -15.29 46.64 28.87
C ARG A 13 -15.19 46.01 27.43
N PRO A 14 -16.25 45.46 26.77
CA PRO A 14 -16.35 44.04 26.37
C PRO A 14 -16.68 43.77 24.87
N ALA A 15 -17.01 42.50 24.55
CA ALA A 15 -17.35 41.88 23.26
C ALA A 15 -18.49 42.52 22.42
N PRO A 16 -18.57 42.26 21.09
CA PRO A 16 -19.73 42.63 20.27
C PRO A 16 -20.63 41.45 19.86
N THR A 17 -21.94 41.69 19.94
CA THR A 17 -23.03 40.87 19.40
C THR A 17 -23.58 41.48 18.10
N VAL A 18 -24.08 40.59 17.25
CA VAL A 18 -24.71 40.73 15.92
C VAL A 18 -25.85 41.75 15.86
N THR A 19 -25.99 42.49 14.74
CA THR A 19 -27.29 42.97 14.24
C THR A 19 -27.30 43.10 12.71
N ARG A 20 -28.45 42.76 12.12
CA ARG A 20 -28.78 42.51 10.70
C ARG A 20 -29.62 43.66 10.14
N ILE A 21 -29.32 44.26 8.97
CA ILE A 21 -30.27 45.10 8.19
C ILE A 21 -30.12 44.89 6.66
N LYS A 22 -31.27 45.02 5.99
CA LYS A 22 -31.68 44.65 4.63
C LYS A 22 -31.17 45.55 3.47
N ARG A 23 -31.24 44.93 2.27
CA ARG A 23 -31.25 45.42 0.88
C ARG A 23 -31.53 46.91 0.61
N GLY A 24 -30.72 47.47 -0.28
CA GLY A 24 -31.05 48.58 -1.19
C GLY A 24 -30.00 48.63 -2.31
N GLY A 25 -30.42 48.48 -3.56
CA GLY A 25 -29.54 48.57 -4.73
C GLY A 25 -29.49 49.99 -5.30
N LEU A 26 -28.35 50.38 -5.88
CA LEU A 26 -28.26 51.02 -7.19
C LEU A 26 -26.79 51.11 -7.64
N PHE A 27 -26.64 51.13 -8.96
CA PHE A 27 -25.45 51.05 -9.80
C PHE A 27 -24.25 51.93 -9.43
N GLY A 28 -23.05 51.37 -9.56
CA GLY A 28 -21.78 52.07 -9.54
C GLY A 28 -20.64 51.11 -9.89
N THR A 29 -20.28 51.08 -11.17
CA THR A 29 -19.18 50.31 -11.77
C THR A 29 -17.82 50.70 -11.18
N THR A 30 -17.03 49.75 -10.68
CA THR A 30 -15.55 49.72 -10.77
C THR A 30 -14.99 48.44 -10.11
N GLY A 31 -14.04 47.77 -10.77
CA GLY A 31 -13.00 46.98 -10.08
C GLY A 31 -13.13 45.45 -10.08
N LEU A 32 -12.96 44.83 -11.26
CA LEU A 32 -12.56 43.43 -11.38
C LEU A 32 -11.13 43.23 -10.86
N ALA A 33 -10.91 42.25 -9.97
CA ALA A 33 -9.62 41.57 -9.82
C ALA A 33 -9.83 40.15 -9.27
N ARG A 34 -10.10 39.21 -10.18
CA ARG A 34 -9.89 37.78 -9.97
C ARG A 34 -8.42 37.48 -10.25
N PHE A 35 -7.67 36.99 -9.27
CA PHE A 35 -6.34 36.43 -9.48
C PHE A 35 -6.47 35.00 -10.03
N ALA A 36 -6.55 34.90 -11.36
CA ALA A 36 -6.22 33.69 -12.09
C ALA A 36 -4.70 33.71 -12.33
N TRP A 37 -3.97 32.76 -11.75
CA TRP A 37 -2.57 32.51 -12.10
C TRP A 37 -2.51 31.76 -13.43
N LEU A 38 -2.58 32.52 -14.52
CA LEU A 38 -2.07 32.15 -15.84
C LEU A 38 -0.60 32.54 -15.86
N ILE A 39 0.31 31.57 -15.72
CA ILE A 39 1.71 31.80 -16.05
C ILE A 39 1.84 31.65 -17.57
N GLY A 40 1.71 32.77 -18.28
CA GLY A 40 2.22 32.91 -19.64
C GLY A 40 3.73 33.17 -19.58
N PHE A 41 4.53 32.21 -20.05
CA PHE A 41 5.92 32.47 -20.44
C PHE A 41 5.97 32.66 -21.96
N SER A 42 5.91 33.92 -22.39
CA SER A 42 6.39 34.34 -23.70
C SER A 42 7.80 34.94 -23.53
N LEU A 43 8.82 34.12 -23.75
CA LEU A 43 10.16 34.64 -24.07
C LEU A 43 10.38 34.47 -25.57
N ALA A 44 10.32 35.58 -26.29
CA ALA A 44 10.80 35.69 -27.65
C ALA A 44 12.35 35.64 -27.63
N GLY A 45 12.89 34.43 -27.74
CA GLY A 45 14.28 34.22 -28.16
C GLY A 45 14.30 34.00 -29.66
N THR A 46 14.94 34.91 -30.41
CA THR A 46 15.21 34.76 -31.84
C THR A 46 15.97 33.46 -32.10
N VAL A 47 15.25 32.43 -32.56
CA VAL A 47 15.83 31.23 -33.15
C VAL A 47 16.39 31.64 -34.50
N VAL A 48 17.72 31.64 -34.63
CA VAL A 48 18.37 31.61 -35.94
C VAL A 48 17.91 30.30 -36.58
N ALA A 49 17.04 30.41 -37.59
CA ALA A 49 16.57 29.29 -38.38
C ALA A 49 17.78 28.67 -39.09
N ARG A 50 18.36 27.63 -38.50
CA ARG A 50 19.19 26.67 -39.22
C ARG A 50 18.27 25.90 -40.16
N PRO A 51 18.69 25.61 -41.41
CA PRO A 51 17.89 24.79 -42.30
C PRO A 51 17.65 23.44 -41.61
N VAL A 52 16.39 23.07 -41.43
CA VAL A 52 16.00 21.71 -41.05
C VAL A 52 16.36 20.83 -42.25
N GLU A 53 17.51 20.16 -42.18
CA GLU A 53 17.82 19.12 -43.15
C GLU A 53 16.71 18.05 -43.13
N ALA A 54 16.44 17.49 -44.31
CA ALA A 54 15.36 16.54 -44.55
C ALA A 54 15.32 15.42 -43.49
N GLN A 55 14.22 15.31 -42.74
CA GLN A 55 14.06 14.30 -41.68
C GLN A 55 14.33 12.88 -42.20
N THR A 56 15.24 12.19 -41.51
CA THR A 56 15.94 10.99 -41.97
C THR A 56 15.38 9.70 -41.36
N LEU A 57 15.88 8.57 -41.88
CA LEU A 57 15.86 7.25 -41.24
C LEU A 57 17.01 7.14 -40.22
N PRO A 58 17.04 6.13 -39.33
CA PRO A 58 18.17 5.89 -38.44
C PRO A 58 19.53 5.81 -39.17
N THR A 59 20.60 6.27 -38.54
CA THR A 59 21.96 6.35 -39.14
C THR A 59 23.05 5.83 -38.21
N GLY A 60 24.14 5.33 -38.82
CA GLY A 60 25.31 4.82 -38.08
C GLY A 60 25.03 3.55 -37.28
N GLY A 61 24.17 2.67 -37.80
CA GLY A 61 23.82 1.41 -37.15
C GLY A 61 24.98 0.40 -37.16
N GLU A 62 25.39 -0.06 -35.99
CA GLU A 62 26.43 -1.06 -35.79
C GLU A 62 25.91 -2.17 -34.87
N VAL A 63 25.96 -3.42 -35.34
CA VAL A 63 25.54 -4.59 -34.54
C VAL A 63 26.68 -4.95 -33.59
N VAL A 64 26.46 -4.77 -32.30
CA VAL A 64 27.47 -4.99 -31.24
C VAL A 64 27.28 -6.27 -30.46
N ALA A 65 26.08 -6.88 -30.52
CA ALA A 65 25.82 -8.21 -30.00
C ALA A 65 24.71 -8.93 -30.77
N GLY A 66 24.75 -10.26 -30.78
CA GLY A 66 23.81 -11.08 -31.56
C GLY A 66 24.08 -11.02 -33.06
N GLN A 67 23.06 -11.34 -33.87
CA GLN A 67 23.13 -11.38 -35.32
C GLN A 67 21.94 -10.64 -35.92
N ALA A 68 22.25 -9.57 -36.67
CA ALA A 68 21.30 -8.83 -37.47
C ALA A 68 22.00 -8.21 -38.69
N SER A 69 21.25 -7.90 -39.73
CA SER A 69 21.69 -7.08 -40.86
C SER A 69 20.79 -5.87 -41.03
N ILE A 70 21.36 -4.76 -41.53
CA ILE A 70 20.67 -3.48 -41.67
C ILE A 70 20.66 -3.11 -43.16
N ALA A 71 19.47 -3.00 -43.74
CA ALA A 71 19.26 -2.57 -45.12
C ALA A 71 18.54 -1.22 -45.14
N THR A 72 19.20 -0.18 -45.66
CA THR A 72 18.64 1.18 -45.71
C THR A 72 18.25 1.55 -47.14
N GLY A 73 16.99 1.94 -47.34
CA GLY A 73 16.46 2.49 -48.58
C GLY A 73 16.05 3.96 -48.45
N SER A 74 15.47 4.53 -49.50
CA SER A 74 15.10 5.97 -49.51
C SER A 74 13.89 6.30 -48.62
N LYS A 75 12.99 5.34 -48.38
CA LYS A 75 11.78 5.50 -47.56
C LYS A 75 11.66 4.52 -46.40
N SER A 76 12.41 3.42 -46.43
CA SER A 76 12.34 2.35 -45.44
C SER A 76 13.73 1.91 -45.02
N LEU A 77 13.88 1.53 -43.76
CA LEU A 77 15.02 0.78 -43.24
C LEU A 77 14.49 -0.55 -42.69
N THR A 78 15.13 -1.65 -43.06
CA THR A 78 14.80 -2.99 -42.58
C THR A 78 15.97 -3.55 -41.78
N VAL A 79 15.68 -4.04 -40.58
CA VAL A 79 16.61 -4.79 -39.74
C VAL A 79 16.17 -6.25 -39.77
N THR A 80 16.96 -7.12 -40.38
CA THR A 80 16.72 -8.56 -40.39
C THR A 80 17.57 -9.20 -39.30
N GLN A 81 16.94 -9.59 -38.21
CA GLN A 81 17.56 -10.22 -37.05
C GLN A 81 17.45 -11.75 -37.17
N THR A 82 18.54 -12.47 -36.94
CA THR A 82 18.58 -13.94 -36.99
C THR A 82 18.82 -14.61 -35.63
N SER A 83 19.37 -13.88 -34.65
CA SER A 83 19.48 -14.34 -33.26
C SER A 83 18.26 -13.96 -32.43
N ASP A 84 18.02 -14.64 -31.30
CA ASP A 84 16.90 -14.29 -30.41
C ASP A 84 17.02 -12.89 -29.79
N ARG A 85 18.26 -12.46 -29.53
CA ARG A 85 18.58 -11.11 -29.05
C ARG A 85 19.67 -10.50 -29.91
N ALA A 86 19.49 -9.25 -30.33
CA ALA A 86 20.49 -8.47 -31.05
C ALA A 86 20.55 -7.06 -30.48
N ALA A 87 21.76 -6.54 -30.26
CA ALA A 87 22.00 -5.17 -29.81
C ALA A 87 22.68 -4.38 -30.93
N ILE A 88 22.13 -3.21 -31.22
CA ILE A 88 22.53 -2.31 -32.30
C ILE A 88 22.76 -0.93 -31.71
N ASN A 89 23.98 -0.43 -31.83
CA ASN A 89 24.30 0.95 -31.52
C ASN A 89 24.02 1.84 -32.74
N TRP A 90 23.52 3.05 -32.50
CA TRP A 90 23.16 4.01 -33.54
C TRP A 90 23.75 5.37 -33.22
N GLN A 91 24.20 6.10 -34.25
CA GLN A 91 24.54 7.51 -34.07
C GLN A 91 23.27 8.36 -33.93
N SER A 92 22.22 8.04 -34.69
CA SER A 92 20.89 8.61 -34.52
C SER A 92 19.81 7.59 -34.82
N PHE A 93 18.70 7.64 -34.09
CA PHE A 93 17.52 6.82 -34.37
C PHE A 93 16.28 7.71 -34.38
N SER A 94 15.92 8.19 -35.58
CA SER A 94 14.72 8.98 -35.84
C SER A 94 14.00 8.42 -37.06
N ILE A 95 12.68 8.59 -37.12
CA ILE A 95 11.85 8.09 -38.23
C ILE A 95 11.00 9.26 -38.71
N GLY A 96 11.42 9.91 -39.79
CA GLY A 96 10.67 11.02 -40.38
C GLY A 96 9.25 10.63 -40.84
N LYS A 97 8.37 11.64 -40.99
CA LYS A 97 7.00 11.43 -41.46
C LYS A 97 6.99 10.73 -42.84
N GLY A 98 6.17 9.69 -42.97
CA GLY A 98 6.10 8.88 -44.20
C GLY A 98 7.28 7.93 -44.44
N LYS A 99 8.23 7.84 -43.50
CA LYS A 99 9.29 6.83 -43.48
C LYS A 99 8.86 5.61 -42.65
N SER A 100 9.56 4.49 -42.83
CA SER A 100 9.29 3.25 -42.09
C SER A 100 10.57 2.60 -41.60
N VAL A 101 10.54 2.05 -40.39
CA VAL A 101 11.54 1.10 -39.89
C VAL A 101 10.84 -0.22 -39.60
N VAL A 102 11.39 -1.31 -40.12
CA VAL A 102 10.83 -2.66 -39.98
C VAL A 102 11.88 -3.57 -39.35
N PHE A 103 11.52 -4.25 -38.27
CA PHE A 103 12.30 -5.34 -37.68
C PHE A 103 11.67 -6.68 -38.05
N GLU A 104 12.45 -7.50 -38.76
CA GLU A 104 12.12 -8.88 -39.08
C GLU A 104 12.93 -9.78 -38.14
N GLN A 105 12.26 -10.37 -37.17
CA GLN A 105 12.89 -11.13 -36.07
C GLN A 105 12.50 -12.61 -36.12
N PRO A 106 13.27 -13.53 -35.51
CA PRO A 106 12.99 -14.96 -35.60
C PRO A 106 11.62 -15.35 -35.03
N THR A 107 11.23 -14.76 -33.91
CA THR A 107 9.96 -15.05 -33.22
C THR A 107 9.34 -13.79 -32.61
N SER A 108 8.12 -13.90 -32.09
CA SER A 108 7.47 -12.83 -31.34
C SER A 108 8.10 -12.54 -29.98
N SER A 109 8.93 -13.45 -29.45
CA SER A 109 9.64 -13.26 -28.18
C SER A 109 11.04 -12.67 -28.36
N SER A 110 11.58 -12.69 -29.58
CA SER A 110 12.89 -12.13 -29.93
C SER A 110 12.94 -10.62 -29.67
N VAL A 111 14.12 -10.11 -29.30
CA VAL A 111 14.32 -8.72 -28.86
C VAL A 111 15.43 -8.04 -29.66
N ALA A 112 15.15 -6.85 -30.20
CA ALA A 112 16.13 -5.96 -30.82
C ALA A 112 16.37 -4.75 -29.90
N LEU A 113 17.56 -4.64 -29.34
CA LEU A 113 18.00 -3.46 -28.58
C LEU A 113 18.63 -2.44 -29.53
N ASN A 114 18.09 -1.22 -29.54
CA ASN A 114 18.56 -0.09 -30.32
C ASN A 114 19.01 0.99 -29.35
N ARG A 115 20.33 1.23 -29.27
CA ARG A 115 20.93 2.20 -28.35
C ARG A 115 21.49 3.38 -29.14
N VAL A 116 21.04 4.59 -28.84
CA VAL A 116 21.56 5.81 -29.45
C VAL A 116 22.76 6.32 -28.65
N LEU A 117 23.90 6.47 -29.31
CA LEU A 117 25.15 6.99 -28.74
C LEU A 117 25.39 8.46 -29.09
N GLY A 118 24.73 8.97 -30.12
CA GLY A 118 24.80 10.39 -30.49
C GLY A 118 24.09 11.30 -29.49
N THR A 119 24.09 12.59 -29.79
CA THR A 119 23.56 13.64 -28.90
C THR A 119 22.11 14.02 -29.18
N ASP A 120 21.54 13.53 -30.29
CA ASP A 120 20.20 13.93 -30.72
C ASP A 120 19.12 13.06 -30.07
N PRO A 121 17.97 13.66 -29.69
CA PRO A 121 16.81 12.90 -29.25
C PRO A 121 16.23 12.07 -30.40
N SER A 122 15.60 10.96 -30.04
CA SER A 122 14.89 10.12 -31.01
C SER A 122 13.52 10.73 -31.31
N VAL A 123 13.31 11.16 -32.56
CA VAL A 123 12.04 11.73 -33.02
C VAL A 123 11.37 10.77 -33.99
N ILE A 124 10.30 10.12 -33.53
CA ILE A 124 9.53 9.13 -34.28
C ILE A 124 8.25 9.80 -34.78
N LEU A 125 8.14 10.00 -36.08
CA LEU A 125 6.98 10.58 -36.76
C LEU A 125 6.38 9.64 -37.82
N GLY A 126 7.14 8.64 -38.27
CA GLY A 126 6.72 7.64 -39.24
C GLY A 126 6.29 6.31 -38.61
N ASN A 127 6.49 5.22 -39.35
CA ASN A 127 6.07 3.89 -38.93
C ASN A 127 7.25 3.10 -38.31
N LEU A 128 7.00 2.42 -37.21
CA LEU A 128 7.91 1.43 -36.61
C LEU A 128 7.15 0.11 -36.48
N SER A 129 7.61 -0.94 -37.16
CA SER A 129 6.95 -2.25 -37.17
C SER A 129 7.91 -3.35 -36.76
N ALA A 130 7.45 -4.30 -35.96
CA ALA A 130 8.20 -5.51 -35.61
C ALA A 130 7.26 -6.70 -35.36
N ASN A 131 7.67 -7.91 -35.74
CA ASN A 131 6.96 -9.11 -35.32
C ASN A 131 7.31 -9.53 -33.88
N GLY A 132 8.49 -9.16 -33.38
CA GLY A 132 8.93 -9.36 -32.00
C GLY A 132 9.01 -8.05 -31.21
N LYS A 133 9.97 -7.95 -30.30
CA LYS A 133 10.13 -6.85 -29.35
C LYS A 133 11.22 -5.89 -29.77
N VAL A 134 11.00 -4.59 -29.57
CA VAL A 134 11.95 -3.51 -29.87
C VAL A 134 12.23 -2.72 -28.59
N PHE A 135 13.50 -2.62 -28.20
CA PHE A 135 13.95 -1.72 -27.15
C PHE A 135 14.64 -0.53 -27.83
N LEU A 136 14.24 0.68 -27.49
CA LEU A 136 14.84 1.93 -27.94
C LEU A 136 15.34 2.69 -26.72
N VAL A 137 16.66 2.85 -26.62
CA VAL A 137 17.34 3.53 -25.53
C VAL A 137 18.01 4.77 -26.08
N ASN A 138 17.64 5.94 -25.56
CA ASN A 138 18.26 7.21 -25.91
C ASN A 138 18.25 8.16 -24.71
N ALA A 139 19.42 8.39 -24.11
CA ALA A 139 19.57 9.28 -22.96
C ALA A 139 19.21 10.75 -23.27
N ASN A 140 19.17 11.15 -24.54
CA ASN A 140 18.83 12.51 -24.95
C ASN A 140 17.30 12.75 -25.05
N GLY A 141 16.50 11.70 -24.92
CA GLY A 141 15.03 11.78 -24.99
C GLY A 141 14.44 11.03 -26.18
N ILE A 142 13.15 10.69 -26.05
CA ILE A 142 12.38 9.98 -27.08
C ILE A 142 11.02 10.65 -27.22
N LEU A 143 10.67 11.06 -28.44
CA LEU A 143 9.37 11.60 -28.81
C LEU A 143 8.71 10.72 -29.88
N PHE A 144 7.55 10.16 -29.57
CA PHE A 144 6.63 9.63 -30.58
C PHE A 144 5.62 10.72 -30.93
N GLY A 145 5.82 11.45 -32.03
CA GLY A 145 4.95 12.55 -32.41
C GLY A 145 3.58 12.08 -32.92
N GLN A 146 2.66 13.02 -33.14
CA GLN A 146 1.26 12.75 -33.47
C GLN A 146 1.01 11.83 -34.68
N THR A 147 1.93 11.81 -35.66
CA THR A 147 1.81 10.94 -36.84
C THR A 147 2.47 9.58 -36.68
N ALA A 148 3.14 9.33 -35.55
CA ALA A 148 3.83 8.08 -35.30
C ALA A 148 2.85 6.91 -35.20
N ASN A 149 3.22 5.80 -35.82
CA ASN A 149 2.49 4.54 -35.72
C ASN A 149 3.47 3.41 -35.42
N VAL A 150 3.43 2.94 -34.18
CA VAL A 150 4.28 1.86 -33.67
C VAL A 150 3.43 0.60 -33.51
N ASN A 151 3.85 -0.49 -34.16
CA ASN A 151 3.15 -1.78 -34.14
C ASN A 151 4.15 -2.91 -33.95
N VAL A 152 4.24 -3.43 -32.74
CA VAL A 152 5.29 -4.39 -32.33
C VAL A 152 4.70 -5.54 -31.51
N GLY A 153 5.49 -6.59 -31.28
CA GLY A 153 5.20 -7.61 -30.26
C GLY A 153 5.39 -7.06 -28.83
N GLY A 154 6.34 -6.15 -28.64
CA GLY A 154 6.52 -5.39 -27.41
C GLY A 154 7.48 -4.22 -27.58
N LEU A 155 7.37 -3.19 -26.73
CA LEU A 155 8.17 -1.97 -26.79
C LEU A 155 8.77 -1.66 -25.41
N VAL A 156 10.07 -1.36 -25.38
CA VAL A 156 10.67 -0.54 -24.31
C VAL A 156 11.19 0.73 -24.96
N ALA A 157 10.79 1.90 -24.47
CA ALA A 157 11.38 3.18 -24.83
C ALA A 157 11.92 3.82 -23.55
N SER A 158 13.22 4.07 -23.49
CA SER A 158 13.90 4.43 -22.26
C SER A 158 14.93 5.54 -22.45
N THR A 159 14.97 6.51 -21.53
CA THR A 159 16.14 7.40 -21.36
C THR A 159 17.19 6.83 -20.43
N LEU A 160 16.86 5.75 -19.70
CA LEU A 160 17.80 4.94 -18.92
C LEU A 160 18.48 3.90 -19.83
N ASN A 161 19.73 3.57 -19.53
CA ASN A 161 20.53 2.63 -20.32
C ASN A 161 20.48 1.22 -19.74
N ILE A 162 20.73 0.21 -20.59
CA ILE A 162 20.89 -1.20 -20.21
C ILE A 162 22.25 -1.67 -20.71
N SER A 163 22.96 -2.49 -19.93
CA SER A 163 24.23 -3.08 -20.38
C SER A 163 24.00 -4.20 -21.39
N ASP A 164 24.93 -4.43 -22.31
CA ASP A 164 24.82 -5.55 -23.26
C ASP A 164 24.81 -6.90 -22.53
N ALA A 165 25.56 -7.03 -21.44
CA ALA A 165 25.61 -8.25 -20.63
C ALA A 165 24.26 -8.57 -20.00
N ASP A 166 23.60 -7.58 -19.37
CA ASP A 166 22.27 -7.76 -18.78
C ASP A 166 21.23 -8.04 -19.85
N PHE A 167 21.27 -7.29 -20.95
CA PHE A 167 20.37 -7.50 -22.08
C PHE A 167 20.48 -8.92 -22.65
N LEU A 168 21.70 -9.42 -22.90
CA LEU A 168 21.92 -10.77 -23.42
C LEU A 168 21.53 -11.86 -22.40
N ALA A 169 21.73 -11.60 -21.12
CA ALA A 169 21.30 -12.48 -20.04
C ALA A 169 19.77 -12.45 -19.81
N GLY A 170 19.04 -11.58 -20.50
CA GLY A 170 17.60 -11.40 -20.33
C GLY A 170 17.19 -10.63 -19.08
N LYS A 171 18.14 -10.01 -18.39
CA LYS A 171 17.91 -9.14 -17.24
C LYS A 171 17.59 -7.73 -17.75
N ASN A 172 16.33 -7.33 -17.71
CA ASN A 172 15.93 -6.01 -18.19
C ASN A 172 16.07 -4.96 -17.08
N SER A 173 17.30 -4.73 -16.63
CA SER A 173 17.64 -3.70 -15.64
C SER A 173 18.17 -2.46 -16.35
N PHE A 174 17.50 -1.34 -16.14
CA PHE A 174 17.83 -0.06 -16.78
C PHE A 174 18.28 0.94 -15.73
N ALA A 175 19.35 1.69 -16.00
CA ALA A 175 19.86 2.72 -15.11
C ALA A 175 20.41 3.94 -15.86
N GLY A 176 20.30 5.12 -15.25
CA GLY A 176 20.81 6.37 -15.79
C GLY A 176 20.26 7.59 -15.06
N THR A 177 20.92 8.73 -15.23
CA THR A 177 20.57 9.99 -14.55
C THR A 177 20.02 11.05 -15.52
N SER A 178 19.54 10.63 -16.68
CA SER A 178 19.02 11.57 -17.69
C SER A 178 17.76 12.27 -17.20
N GLY A 179 17.75 13.60 -17.29
CA GLY A 179 16.55 14.42 -17.10
C GLY A 179 15.64 14.50 -18.33
N ALA A 180 16.03 13.92 -19.46
CA ALA A 180 15.24 13.94 -20.69
C ALA A 180 13.96 13.11 -20.55
N SER A 181 12.98 13.39 -21.42
CA SER A 181 11.65 12.77 -21.36
C SER A 181 11.47 11.64 -22.37
N VAL A 182 10.60 10.69 -22.02
CA VAL A 182 9.92 9.81 -22.98
C VAL A 182 8.48 10.28 -23.13
N GLN A 183 8.12 10.81 -24.30
CA GLN A 183 6.78 11.35 -24.59
C GLN A 183 6.13 10.60 -25.75
N ASN A 184 4.88 10.18 -25.56
CA ASN A 184 4.04 9.64 -26.62
C ASN A 184 2.85 10.55 -26.93
N ASP A 185 2.85 11.13 -28.13
CA ASP A 185 1.72 11.85 -28.74
C ASP A 185 1.08 11.05 -29.90
N GLY A 186 1.72 9.96 -30.32
CA GLY A 186 1.30 9.11 -31.43
C GLY A 186 0.51 7.88 -30.99
N LYS A 187 0.54 6.85 -31.86
CA LYS A 187 -0.12 5.56 -31.61
C LYS A 187 0.92 4.47 -31.40
N ILE A 188 0.85 3.79 -30.25
CA ILE A 188 1.65 2.62 -29.92
C ILE A 188 0.73 1.43 -29.70
N THR A 189 1.02 0.32 -30.37
CA THR A 189 0.28 -0.95 -30.23
C THR A 189 1.26 -2.10 -30.04
N ALA A 190 1.09 -2.85 -28.94
CA ALA A 190 1.79 -4.10 -28.66
C ALA A 190 0.77 -5.26 -28.67
N LYS A 191 0.98 -6.26 -29.53
CA LYS A 191 0.03 -7.38 -29.68
C LYS A 191 0.33 -8.52 -28.68
N GLY A 192 -0.30 -8.49 -27.51
CA GLY A 192 -0.17 -9.53 -26.47
C GLY A 192 1.14 -9.50 -25.69
N GLY A 193 2.01 -8.50 -25.92
CA GLY A 193 3.20 -8.25 -25.13
C GLY A 193 3.05 -7.04 -24.22
N TYR A 194 4.05 -6.15 -24.19
CA TYR A 194 4.04 -5.00 -23.29
C TYR A 194 4.52 -3.72 -23.97
N VAL A 195 4.19 -2.59 -23.36
CA VAL A 195 4.76 -1.26 -23.67
C VAL A 195 5.30 -0.69 -22.37
N ALA A 196 6.61 -0.43 -22.30
CA ALA A 196 7.25 0.20 -21.16
C ALA A 196 7.92 1.51 -21.59
N LEU A 197 7.51 2.62 -20.98
CA LEU A 197 8.12 3.95 -21.15
C LEU A 197 8.85 4.31 -19.86
N LEU A 198 10.18 4.49 -19.93
CA LEU A 198 11.06 4.57 -18.76
C LEU A 198 11.93 5.83 -18.79
N GLY A 199 12.05 6.51 -17.65
CA GLY A 199 12.93 7.67 -17.50
C GLY A 199 12.61 8.48 -16.25
N ALA A 200 13.25 9.63 -16.05
CA ALA A 200 12.84 10.54 -14.97
C ALA A 200 11.47 11.20 -15.25
N ASN A 201 11.19 11.51 -16.53
CA ASN A 201 9.97 12.17 -17.00
C ASN A 201 9.31 11.34 -18.10
N VAL A 202 8.08 10.88 -17.86
CA VAL A 202 7.34 10.03 -18.81
C VAL A 202 5.92 10.57 -19.02
N GLY A 203 5.52 10.70 -20.28
CA GLY A 203 4.22 11.25 -20.64
C GLY A 203 3.53 10.51 -21.78
N ASN A 204 2.20 10.38 -21.67
CA ASN A 204 1.33 9.92 -22.74
C ASN A 204 0.20 10.93 -22.98
N SER A 205 0.19 11.53 -24.16
CA SER A 205 -0.91 12.34 -24.69
C SER A 205 -1.57 11.68 -25.92
N GLY A 206 -0.94 10.64 -26.47
CA GLY A 206 -1.44 9.83 -27.58
C GLY A 206 -2.23 8.61 -27.12
N THR A 207 -2.04 7.49 -27.83
CA THR A 207 -2.70 6.21 -27.53
C THR A 207 -1.68 5.09 -27.37
N ILE A 208 -1.82 4.31 -26.30
CA ILE A 208 -1.07 3.08 -26.06
C ILE A 208 -2.06 1.92 -25.91
N LYS A 209 -1.86 0.83 -26.66
CA LYS A 209 -2.69 -0.38 -26.61
C LYS A 209 -1.86 -1.64 -26.44
N ALA A 210 -2.14 -2.42 -25.39
CA ALA A 210 -1.50 -3.71 -25.11
C ALA A 210 -2.50 -4.69 -24.45
N ASN A 211 -3.55 -5.08 -25.18
CA ASN A 211 -4.56 -6.03 -24.67
C ASN A 211 -3.92 -7.39 -24.33
N PHE A 212 -4.40 -8.02 -23.27
CA PHE A 212 -3.82 -9.21 -22.60
C PHE A 212 -2.37 -9.02 -22.11
N GLY A 213 -1.87 -7.80 -22.17
CA GLY A 213 -0.48 -7.44 -21.93
C GLY A 213 -0.29 -6.51 -20.74
N THR A 214 0.84 -5.80 -20.72
CA THR A 214 1.13 -4.79 -19.69
C THR A 214 1.56 -3.46 -20.30
N VAL A 215 1.02 -2.36 -19.79
CA VAL A 215 1.55 -1.01 -20.07
C VAL A 215 2.20 -0.46 -18.81
N VAL A 216 3.45 -0.02 -18.90
CA VAL A 216 4.23 0.57 -17.81
C VAL A 216 4.69 1.96 -18.21
N LEU A 217 4.40 2.96 -17.40
CA LEU A 217 5.06 4.27 -17.41
C LEU A 217 5.76 4.43 -16.07
N ALA A 218 7.10 4.48 -16.07
CA ALA A 218 7.88 4.45 -14.83
C ALA A 218 8.91 5.59 -14.76
N GLY A 219 8.83 6.33 -13.64
CA GLY A 219 9.65 7.46 -13.23
C GLY A 219 10.76 7.06 -12.25
N GLY A 220 12.03 7.11 -12.65
CA GLY A 220 13.16 6.76 -11.78
C GLY A 220 14.53 6.83 -12.47
N GLU A 221 15.60 6.60 -11.70
CA GLU A 221 17.00 6.51 -12.18
C GLU A 221 17.48 5.08 -12.36
N ALA A 222 16.87 4.11 -11.67
CA ALA A 222 17.09 2.69 -11.90
C ALA A 222 15.76 1.94 -11.85
N ILE A 223 15.47 1.15 -12.87
CA ILE A 223 14.20 0.46 -13.07
C ILE A 223 14.47 -0.94 -13.60
N THR A 224 13.91 -1.94 -12.94
CA THR A 224 13.96 -3.34 -13.38
C THR A 224 12.59 -3.79 -13.86
N LEU A 225 12.57 -4.40 -15.05
CA LEU A 225 11.38 -5.00 -15.65
C LEU A 225 11.50 -6.52 -15.63
N ASP A 226 10.68 -7.17 -14.80
CA ASP A 226 10.65 -8.62 -14.66
C ASP A 226 9.38 -9.20 -15.26
N VAL A 227 9.47 -10.33 -15.97
CA VAL A 227 8.30 -11.02 -16.52
C VAL A 227 7.92 -12.11 -15.53
N ALA A 228 6.82 -11.90 -14.81
CA ALA A 228 6.29 -12.87 -13.87
C ALA A 228 5.90 -14.18 -14.58
N GLY A 229 5.85 -15.28 -13.80
CA GLY A 229 5.48 -16.61 -14.31
C GLY A 229 4.06 -16.70 -14.90
N ASP A 230 3.21 -15.68 -14.69
CA ASP A 230 1.87 -15.51 -15.27
C ASP A 230 1.85 -14.71 -16.60
N GLY A 231 3.04 -14.36 -17.11
CA GLY A 231 3.25 -13.63 -18.35
C GLY A 231 3.08 -12.10 -18.27
N LEU A 232 2.86 -11.53 -17.08
CA LEU A 232 2.76 -10.07 -16.89
C LEU A 232 4.08 -9.44 -16.47
N LEU A 233 4.26 -8.17 -16.83
CA LEU A 233 5.45 -7.41 -16.45
C LEU A 233 5.28 -6.83 -15.04
N ASN A 234 6.20 -7.16 -14.15
CA ASN A 234 6.44 -6.47 -12.89
C ASN A 234 7.49 -5.38 -13.09
N VAL A 235 7.29 -4.27 -12.39
CA VAL A 235 8.21 -3.13 -12.41
C VAL A 235 8.67 -2.86 -10.99
N ALA A 236 9.98 -2.74 -10.80
CA ALA A 236 10.60 -2.23 -9.59
C ALA A 236 11.36 -0.96 -9.96
N VAL A 237 11.19 0.10 -9.18
CA VAL A 237 12.02 1.31 -9.28
C VAL A 237 13.08 1.22 -8.20
N ASP A 238 14.23 0.69 -8.56
CA ASP A 238 15.34 0.38 -7.65
C ASP A 238 16.03 1.66 -7.12
N LYS A 239 15.92 2.76 -7.86
CA LYS A 239 16.42 4.07 -7.47
C LYS A 239 15.52 5.17 -8.02
N GLY A 240 15.00 6.03 -7.15
CA GLY A 240 14.18 7.17 -7.54
C GLY A 240 14.96 8.28 -8.26
N ALA A 241 14.25 9.18 -8.93
CA ALA A 241 14.82 10.32 -9.65
C ALA A 241 14.43 11.66 -9.01
N VAL A 242 15.20 12.70 -9.31
CA VAL A 242 14.88 14.07 -8.89
C VAL A 242 13.66 14.57 -9.67
N GLY A 243 12.57 14.86 -8.95
CA GLY A 243 11.34 15.38 -9.55
C GLY A 243 10.67 14.39 -10.51
N ALA A 244 10.76 13.09 -10.22
CA ALA A 244 10.20 12.05 -11.08
C ALA A 244 8.71 12.31 -11.38
N LEU A 245 8.36 12.29 -12.66
CA LEU A 245 7.04 12.66 -13.13
C LEU A 245 6.51 11.65 -14.15
N VAL A 246 5.33 11.12 -13.87
CA VAL A 246 4.57 10.29 -14.80
C VAL A 246 3.20 10.93 -15.07
N ARG A 247 2.85 11.09 -16.34
CA ARG A 247 1.57 11.69 -16.75
C ARG A 247 0.86 10.88 -17.83
N ASN A 248 -0.45 10.72 -17.66
CA ASN A 248 -1.35 10.28 -18.73
C ASN A 248 -2.43 11.34 -18.95
N GLY A 249 -2.43 11.95 -20.14
CA GLY A 249 -3.52 12.78 -20.66
C GLY A 249 -4.21 12.18 -21.89
N GLY A 250 -3.67 11.08 -22.43
CA GLY A 250 -4.21 10.36 -23.57
C GLY A 250 -4.97 9.09 -23.17
N LEU A 251 -4.95 8.08 -24.05
CA LEU A 251 -5.53 6.76 -23.82
C LEU A 251 -4.43 5.73 -23.54
N ILE A 252 -4.61 4.96 -22.47
CA ILE A 252 -3.89 3.71 -22.22
C ILE A 252 -4.94 2.59 -22.14
N ARG A 253 -4.80 1.53 -22.95
CA ARG A 253 -5.69 0.38 -22.93
C ARG A 253 -4.92 -0.94 -22.85
N ALA A 254 -5.23 -1.76 -21.85
CA ALA A 254 -4.68 -3.08 -21.63
C ALA A 254 -5.79 -4.03 -21.11
N ASP A 255 -6.88 -4.17 -21.86
CA ASP A 255 -8.00 -5.07 -21.50
C ASP A 255 -7.50 -6.51 -21.30
N GLY A 256 -7.97 -7.17 -20.23
CA GLY A 256 -7.49 -8.48 -19.78
C GLY A 256 -6.03 -8.46 -19.27
N GLY A 257 -5.47 -7.29 -19.01
CA GLY A 257 -4.06 -7.08 -18.67
C GLY A 257 -3.87 -6.09 -17.53
N LYS A 258 -2.69 -5.46 -17.50
CA LYS A 258 -2.25 -4.59 -16.39
C LYS A 258 -1.75 -3.23 -16.90
N VAL A 259 -2.07 -2.15 -16.19
CA VAL A 259 -1.47 -0.84 -16.37
C VAL A 259 -0.76 -0.43 -15.08
N VAL A 260 0.49 0.01 -15.18
CA VAL A 260 1.26 0.55 -14.06
C VAL A 260 1.80 1.93 -14.43
N MET A 261 1.49 2.92 -13.60
CA MET A 261 2.08 4.24 -13.64
C MET A 261 2.77 4.48 -12.31
N THR A 262 4.10 4.57 -12.28
CA THR A 262 4.85 4.66 -11.03
C THR A 262 5.95 5.69 -11.06
N ALA A 263 6.18 6.43 -9.96
CA ALA A 263 7.28 7.38 -9.85
C ALA A 263 7.87 7.39 -8.42
N GLN A 264 9.17 7.16 -8.29
CA GLN A 264 9.89 7.17 -7.00
C GLN A 264 10.89 8.33 -6.92
N GLY A 265 11.02 8.93 -5.73
CA GLY A 265 11.88 10.09 -5.50
C GLY A 265 13.30 9.70 -5.10
N ALA A 266 14.29 10.53 -5.44
CA ALA A 266 15.70 10.29 -5.05
C ALA A 266 16.01 10.62 -3.57
N GLY A 267 15.00 10.77 -2.72
CA GLY A 267 15.14 11.08 -1.30
C GLY A 267 13.94 11.82 -0.70
N ASP A 268 13.97 12.03 0.62
CA ASP A 268 12.82 12.42 1.44
C ASP A 268 12.36 13.90 1.30
N LEU A 269 13.05 14.74 0.51
CA LEU A 269 12.68 16.16 0.28
C LEU A 269 12.08 16.44 -1.10
N LEU A 270 12.04 15.44 -1.98
CA LEU A 270 11.68 15.65 -3.38
C LEU A 270 10.32 15.06 -3.66
N HIS A 271 9.39 15.90 -4.11
CA HIS A 271 8.06 15.46 -4.51
C HIS A 271 8.11 14.76 -5.87
N THR A 272 7.48 13.60 -5.94
CA THR A 272 7.15 12.93 -7.20
C THR A 272 5.68 13.08 -7.51
N ALA A 273 5.32 12.94 -8.78
CA ALA A 273 3.93 13.02 -9.19
C ALA A 273 3.56 11.96 -10.22
N VAL A 274 2.42 11.31 -9.98
CA VAL A 274 1.72 10.46 -10.95
C VAL A 274 0.36 11.07 -11.21
N ASN A 275 0.15 11.60 -12.42
CA ASN A 275 -1.08 12.31 -12.76
C ASN A 275 -1.83 11.61 -13.90
N ASN A 276 -3.10 11.29 -13.66
CA ASN A 276 -4.01 10.81 -14.70
C ASN A 276 -5.15 11.81 -14.94
N THR A 277 -5.11 12.45 -16.10
CA THR A 277 -6.16 13.32 -16.64
C THR A 277 -6.88 12.70 -17.84
N GLY A 278 -6.27 11.68 -18.46
CA GLY A 278 -6.81 10.94 -19.59
C GLY A 278 -7.58 9.68 -19.17
N ILE A 279 -7.58 8.69 -20.05
CA ILE A 279 -8.30 7.42 -19.88
C ILE A 279 -7.28 6.29 -19.69
N VAL A 280 -7.50 5.47 -18.66
CA VAL A 280 -6.81 4.19 -18.45
C VAL A 280 -7.85 3.08 -18.39
N GLU A 281 -7.80 2.16 -19.35
CA GLU A 281 -8.71 1.01 -19.44
C GLU A 281 -7.92 -0.29 -19.27
N ALA A 282 -8.32 -1.10 -18.30
CA ALA A 282 -7.91 -2.48 -18.14
C ALA A 282 -9.15 -3.31 -17.79
N ARG A 283 -10.11 -3.38 -18.72
CA ARG A 283 -11.36 -4.11 -18.49
C ARG A 283 -11.11 -5.62 -18.42
N THR A 284 -11.94 -6.32 -17.66
CA THR A 284 -11.92 -7.79 -17.66
C THR A 284 -12.24 -8.34 -19.04
N LEU A 285 -11.43 -9.29 -19.52
CA LEU A 285 -11.62 -9.97 -20.79
C LEU A 285 -11.34 -11.46 -20.63
N GLN A 286 -12.27 -12.31 -21.09
CA GLN A 286 -12.14 -13.78 -21.02
C GLN A 286 -11.82 -14.31 -19.60
N ASN A 287 -12.50 -13.78 -18.58
CA ASN A 287 -12.28 -14.10 -17.15
C ASN A 287 -10.91 -13.68 -16.58
N ARG A 288 -10.08 -12.94 -17.33
CA ARG A 288 -8.87 -12.32 -16.79
C ARG A 288 -9.20 -10.91 -16.32
N GLY A 289 -9.30 -10.73 -15.00
CA GLY A 289 -9.53 -9.44 -14.38
C GLY A 289 -8.38 -8.48 -14.70
N GLY A 290 -8.71 -7.24 -15.09
CA GLY A 290 -7.67 -6.26 -15.34
C GLY A 290 -7.24 -5.52 -14.08
N THR A 291 -6.07 -4.90 -14.14
CA THR A 291 -5.46 -4.22 -12.99
C THR A 291 -4.88 -2.88 -13.40
N ILE A 292 -5.17 -1.83 -12.62
CA ILE A 292 -4.64 -0.48 -12.81
C ILE A 292 -3.94 -0.05 -11.53
N LEU A 293 -2.65 0.26 -11.58
CA LEU A 293 -1.85 0.71 -10.45
C LEU A 293 -1.24 2.10 -10.73
N LEU A 294 -1.60 3.11 -9.94
CA LEU A 294 -0.99 4.43 -9.93
C LEU A 294 -0.24 4.61 -8.61
N LEU A 295 1.09 4.55 -8.66
CA LEU A 295 1.95 4.40 -7.48
C LEU A 295 2.99 5.53 -7.38
N GLY A 296 2.81 6.43 -6.44
CA GLY A 296 3.81 7.43 -6.05
C GLY A 296 4.75 6.95 -4.95
N ASP A 297 5.69 7.80 -4.58
CA ASP A 297 6.52 7.63 -3.41
C ASP A 297 5.67 7.75 -2.13
N MET A 298 5.78 6.79 -1.20
CA MET A 298 4.97 6.77 0.02
C MET A 298 5.40 7.77 1.08
N LYS A 299 6.56 8.42 0.94
CA LYS A 299 7.03 9.46 1.87
C LYS A 299 6.68 10.86 1.38
N THR A 300 6.87 11.14 0.09
CA THR A 300 6.74 12.51 -0.46
C THR A 300 5.90 12.61 -1.73
N GLY A 301 5.52 11.48 -2.32
CA GLY A 301 4.87 11.42 -3.62
C GLY A 301 3.41 11.87 -3.60
N THR A 302 2.94 12.33 -4.75
CA THR A 302 1.52 12.65 -4.97
C THR A 302 0.96 11.88 -6.14
N VAL A 303 -0.20 11.23 -5.95
CA VAL A 303 -1.03 10.70 -7.04
C VAL A 303 -2.24 11.61 -7.23
N THR A 304 -2.50 12.05 -8.46
CA THR A 304 -3.70 12.83 -8.80
C THR A 304 -4.52 12.12 -9.87
N VAL A 305 -5.80 11.86 -9.57
CA VAL A 305 -6.78 11.28 -10.50
C VAL A 305 -7.84 12.32 -10.84
N SER A 306 -7.98 12.66 -12.11
CA SER A 306 -9.05 13.54 -12.61
C SER A 306 -9.78 12.97 -13.83
N GLY A 307 -9.12 12.09 -14.58
CA GLY A 307 -9.69 11.39 -15.73
C GLY A 307 -10.40 10.09 -15.36
N GLU A 308 -10.32 9.10 -16.25
CA GLU A 308 -11.00 7.82 -16.13
C GLU A 308 -10.02 6.68 -15.82
N LEU A 309 -10.38 5.83 -14.86
CA LEU A 309 -9.76 4.54 -14.56
C LEU A 309 -10.86 3.47 -14.65
N ASP A 310 -10.79 2.61 -15.65
CA ASP A 310 -11.84 1.60 -15.91
C ASP A 310 -11.24 0.19 -15.89
N ALA A 311 -11.51 -0.53 -14.80
CA ALA A 311 -11.22 -1.94 -14.62
C ALA A 311 -12.52 -2.78 -14.55
N SER A 312 -13.60 -2.33 -15.19
CA SER A 312 -14.91 -3.02 -15.19
C SER A 312 -14.93 -4.31 -16.01
N ALA A 313 -15.99 -5.11 -15.84
CA ALA A 313 -16.25 -6.35 -16.55
C ALA A 313 -17.59 -6.31 -17.32
N PRO A 314 -17.74 -5.44 -18.34
CA PRO A 314 -19.03 -5.21 -18.99
C PRO A 314 -19.54 -6.39 -19.82
N VAL A 315 -18.64 -7.29 -20.23
CA VAL A 315 -18.94 -8.46 -21.09
C VAL A 315 -18.92 -9.79 -20.31
N GLY A 316 -18.93 -9.73 -18.98
CA GLY A 316 -18.90 -10.90 -18.09
C GLY A 316 -17.56 -11.11 -17.36
N GLY A 317 -17.59 -11.93 -16.32
CA GLY A 317 -16.50 -12.08 -15.35
C GLY A 317 -16.64 -11.11 -14.16
N ASN A 318 -15.65 -11.14 -13.27
CA ASN A 318 -15.59 -10.24 -12.12
C ASN A 318 -14.89 -8.93 -12.50
N GLY A 319 -15.23 -7.86 -11.78
CA GLY A 319 -14.55 -6.57 -11.88
C GLY A 319 -13.08 -6.70 -11.49
N GLY A 320 -12.25 -5.85 -12.09
CA GLY A 320 -10.83 -5.77 -11.85
C GLY A 320 -10.46 -4.98 -10.59
N PHE A 321 -9.18 -4.64 -10.50
CA PHE A 321 -8.60 -3.94 -9.36
C PHE A 321 -7.99 -2.61 -9.77
N VAL A 322 -8.25 -1.57 -8.99
CA VAL A 322 -7.63 -0.25 -9.13
C VAL A 322 -6.90 0.10 -7.84
N GLU A 323 -5.69 0.60 -7.93
CA GLU A 323 -4.92 1.09 -6.79
C GLU A 323 -4.35 2.48 -7.08
N THR A 324 -4.50 3.38 -6.11
CA THR A 324 -3.92 4.71 -6.10
C THR A 324 -3.20 4.93 -4.77
N SER A 325 -1.87 4.87 -4.78
CA SER A 325 -1.04 4.82 -3.56
C SER A 325 0.10 5.81 -3.65
N ALA A 326 0.26 6.68 -2.65
CA ALA A 326 1.35 7.66 -2.54
C ALA A 326 1.25 8.35 -1.17
N ALA A 327 2.24 9.14 -0.77
CA ALA A 327 2.13 9.93 0.46
C ALA A 327 0.85 10.78 0.50
N THR A 328 0.48 11.38 -0.63
CA THR A 328 -0.79 12.09 -0.82
C THR A 328 -1.51 11.58 -2.06
N VAL A 329 -2.80 11.27 -1.94
CA VAL A 329 -3.66 10.90 -3.07
C VAL A 329 -4.78 11.93 -3.19
N ASN A 330 -4.94 12.52 -4.37
CA ASN A 330 -5.98 13.50 -4.66
C ASN A 330 -6.89 13.02 -5.81
N VAL A 331 -8.19 13.12 -5.61
CA VAL A 331 -9.22 12.71 -6.56
C VAL A 331 -10.06 13.94 -6.89
N ALA A 332 -9.99 14.41 -8.13
CA ALA A 332 -10.74 15.56 -8.59
C ALA A 332 -12.22 15.21 -8.81
N ASP A 333 -13.09 16.21 -8.77
CA ASP A 333 -14.53 16.02 -8.92
C ASP A 333 -14.93 15.40 -10.27
N SER A 334 -14.09 15.55 -11.30
CA SER A 334 -14.30 14.98 -12.63
C SER A 334 -13.90 13.51 -12.76
N ALA A 335 -13.23 12.94 -11.75
CA ALA A 335 -12.70 11.59 -11.81
C ALA A 335 -13.80 10.54 -11.97
N LYS A 336 -13.50 9.49 -12.73
CA LYS A 336 -14.38 8.32 -12.92
C LYS A 336 -13.58 7.05 -12.70
N VAL A 337 -13.96 6.27 -11.71
CA VAL A 337 -13.32 4.99 -11.36
C VAL A 337 -14.37 3.90 -11.32
N SER A 338 -14.27 2.93 -12.22
CA SER A 338 -15.22 1.82 -12.32
C SER A 338 -14.53 0.48 -12.21
N THR A 339 -15.05 -0.36 -11.33
CA THR A 339 -14.74 -1.80 -11.23
C THR A 339 -16.00 -2.65 -11.42
N PHE A 340 -17.03 -2.08 -12.03
CA PHE A 340 -18.36 -2.66 -12.10
C PHE A 340 -18.39 -4.00 -12.86
N ALA A 341 -19.15 -4.97 -12.37
CA ALA A 341 -19.37 -6.24 -13.05
C ALA A 341 -20.87 -6.61 -13.01
N PRO A 342 -21.63 -6.41 -14.11
CA PRO A 342 -23.07 -6.71 -14.12
C PRO A 342 -23.41 -8.18 -13.85
N GLY A 343 -22.55 -9.09 -14.29
CA GLY A 343 -22.75 -10.55 -14.19
C GLY A 343 -21.77 -11.25 -13.25
N GLY A 344 -21.02 -10.51 -12.43
CA GLY A 344 -19.99 -11.05 -11.55
C GLY A 344 -19.83 -10.23 -10.27
N ALA A 345 -18.79 -10.49 -9.49
CA ALA A 345 -18.46 -9.68 -8.33
C ALA A 345 -17.88 -8.33 -8.78
N THR A 346 -18.44 -7.23 -8.29
CA THR A 346 -17.83 -5.89 -8.43
C THR A 346 -16.43 -5.90 -7.83
N GLY A 347 -15.48 -5.32 -8.56
CA GLY A 347 -14.09 -5.24 -8.12
C GLY A 347 -13.84 -4.15 -7.09
N MET A 348 -12.58 -3.87 -6.79
CA MET A 348 -12.19 -2.96 -5.70
C MET A 348 -11.29 -1.83 -6.19
N TRP A 349 -11.50 -0.65 -5.61
CA TRP A 349 -10.55 0.46 -5.67
C TRP A 349 -9.89 0.66 -4.30
N LEU A 350 -8.57 0.45 -4.22
CA LEU A 350 -7.74 0.77 -3.06
C LEU A 350 -7.15 2.18 -3.20
N ILE A 351 -7.34 3.00 -2.18
CA ILE A 351 -6.73 4.32 -1.99
C ILE A 351 -5.82 4.22 -0.78
N ASP A 352 -4.51 4.37 -0.97
CA ASP A 352 -3.50 4.14 0.07
C ASP A 352 -2.60 5.37 0.30
N PRO A 353 -3.05 6.36 1.11
CA PRO A 353 -2.26 7.53 1.50
C PRO A 353 -1.74 7.45 2.94
N GLN A 354 -0.91 8.41 3.35
CA GLN A 354 -0.51 8.53 4.77
C GLN A 354 -1.64 9.00 5.69
N ASP A 355 -2.47 9.92 5.20
CA ASP A 355 -3.66 10.48 5.85
C ASP A 355 -4.71 10.74 4.77
N TYR A 356 -6.01 10.75 5.13
CA TYR A 356 -7.06 11.00 4.14
C TYR A 356 -8.23 11.83 4.66
N VAL A 357 -8.66 12.80 3.84
CA VAL A 357 -9.80 13.67 4.13
C VAL A 357 -10.82 13.57 3.00
N ILE A 358 -12.00 13.03 3.32
CA ILE A 358 -13.21 13.14 2.51
C ILE A 358 -13.87 14.46 2.88
N GLY A 359 -13.83 15.44 1.99
CA GLY A 359 -14.26 16.81 2.31
C GLY A 359 -14.16 17.77 1.13
N ALA A 360 -14.95 18.84 1.15
CA ALA A 360 -14.77 19.96 0.23
C ALA A 360 -13.36 20.57 0.42
N GLY A 361 -12.53 20.55 -0.63
CA GLY A 361 -11.13 20.97 -0.55
C GLY A 361 -10.20 19.96 0.17
N GLY A 362 -10.71 18.78 0.51
CA GLY A 362 -9.91 17.63 0.97
C GLY A 362 -9.33 16.83 -0.20
N ASN A 363 -9.04 15.55 0.05
CA ASN A 363 -8.47 14.64 -0.95
C ASN A 363 -9.51 14.14 -1.96
N ILE A 364 -10.76 13.99 -1.54
CA ILE A 364 -11.92 13.65 -2.38
C ILE A 364 -13.16 14.32 -1.80
N SER A 365 -14.06 14.85 -2.62
CA SER A 365 -15.35 15.37 -2.13
C SER A 365 -16.31 14.24 -1.75
N GLY A 366 -17.23 14.49 -0.82
CA GLY A 366 -18.25 13.51 -0.44
C GLY A 366 -19.15 13.16 -1.62
N ALA A 367 -19.48 14.14 -2.47
CA ALA A 367 -20.23 13.96 -3.71
C ALA A 367 -19.51 13.04 -4.72
N THR A 368 -18.20 13.21 -4.92
CA THR A 368 -17.43 12.36 -5.82
C THR A 368 -17.32 10.94 -5.28
N LEU A 369 -16.99 10.77 -3.99
CA LEU A 369 -16.94 9.45 -3.37
C LEU A 369 -18.29 8.72 -3.49
N SER A 370 -19.39 9.42 -3.21
CA SER A 370 -20.76 8.93 -3.36
C SER A 370 -21.04 8.40 -4.77
N ALA A 371 -20.62 9.14 -5.79
CA ALA A 371 -20.82 8.73 -7.19
C ALA A 371 -20.04 7.46 -7.55
N GLN A 372 -18.80 7.30 -7.05
CA GLN A 372 -18.01 6.10 -7.32
C GLN A 372 -18.57 4.86 -6.61
N LEU A 373 -19.05 5.02 -5.36
CA LEU A 373 -19.61 3.93 -4.55
C LEU A 373 -20.87 3.30 -5.17
N VAL A 374 -21.52 3.95 -6.15
CA VAL A 374 -22.64 3.34 -6.88
C VAL A 374 -22.21 2.06 -7.61
N THR A 375 -20.98 1.99 -8.12
CA THR A 375 -20.52 0.90 -9.00
C THR A 375 -19.22 0.24 -8.56
N THR A 376 -18.59 0.73 -7.51
CA THR A 376 -17.23 0.36 -7.10
C THR A 376 -17.19 0.22 -5.58
N SER A 377 -16.65 -0.89 -5.07
CA SER A 377 -16.29 -1.00 -3.65
C SER A 377 -14.96 -0.28 -3.43
N ILE A 378 -14.86 0.53 -2.37
CA ILE A 378 -13.73 1.42 -2.13
C ILE A 378 -13.14 1.13 -0.76
N THR A 379 -11.83 0.90 -0.73
CA THR A 379 -11.04 0.80 0.50
C THR A 379 -10.10 1.99 0.58
N ILE A 380 -10.20 2.76 1.65
CA ILE A 380 -9.23 3.80 2.02
C ILE A 380 -8.37 3.22 3.14
N SER A 381 -7.06 3.12 2.92
CA SER A 381 -6.11 2.54 3.88
C SER A 381 -5.02 3.54 4.20
N THR A 382 -4.80 3.84 5.47
CA THR A 382 -3.63 4.62 5.92
C THR A 382 -2.66 3.78 6.74
N LEU A 383 -2.76 2.44 6.59
CA LEU A 383 -1.90 1.50 7.28
C LEU A 383 -0.48 1.56 6.70
N PRO A 384 0.56 1.85 7.51
CA PRO A 384 1.92 1.83 7.02
C PRO A 384 2.33 0.41 6.63
N ALA A 385 3.19 0.30 5.62
CA ALA A 385 3.88 -0.96 5.36
C ALA A 385 4.76 -1.32 6.57
N ALA A 386 4.96 -2.63 6.81
CA ALA A 386 5.76 -3.08 7.94
C ALA A 386 7.19 -2.50 7.88
N GLY A 387 7.61 -1.79 8.94
CA GLY A 387 8.92 -1.12 9.00
C GLY A 387 8.96 0.27 8.37
N ASP A 388 7.83 0.78 7.86
CA ASP A 388 7.73 2.15 7.37
C ASP A 388 7.66 3.16 8.54
N THR A 389 8.26 4.33 8.34
CA THR A 389 8.32 5.45 9.30
C THR A 389 7.57 6.66 8.76
N THR A 390 6.45 6.41 8.05
CA THR A 390 5.64 7.44 7.40
C THR A 390 5.34 8.61 8.35
N THR A 391 5.37 9.82 7.79
CA THR A 391 5.24 11.07 8.57
C THR A 391 3.81 11.42 8.96
N GLY A 392 2.82 10.84 8.29
CA GLY A 392 1.41 11.10 8.56
C GLY A 392 0.93 10.54 9.89
N ASN A 393 -0.20 11.06 10.37
CA ASN A 393 -0.81 10.58 11.61
C ASN A 393 -1.46 9.20 11.44
N GLY A 394 -1.84 8.87 10.21
CA GLY A 394 -2.58 7.66 9.91
C GLY A 394 -4.08 7.80 10.10
N ASP A 395 -4.63 9.01 10.02
CA ASP A 395 -6.05 9.28 10.26
C ASP A 395 -6.88 9.32 8.97
N ILE A 396 -8.16 8.97 9.09
CA ILE A 396 -9.18 9.17 8.06
C ILE A 396 -10.28 10.10 8.61
N PHE A 397 -10.62 11.15 7.86
CA PHE A 397 -11.68 12.11 8.21
C PHE A 397 -12.80 12.10 7.17
N VAL A 398 -14.05 11.95 7.62
CA VAL A 398 -15.26 12.14 6.80
C VAL A 398 -15.90 13.46 7.19
N ASN A 399 -15.55 14.53 6.48
CA ASN A 399 -15.98 15.91 6.75
C ASN A 399 -17.06 16.42 5.78
N ASP A 400 -17.45 15.60 4.81
CA ASP A 400 -18.53 15.90 3.86
C ASP A 400 -19.45 14.68 3.71
N ALA A 401 -20.72 14.93 3.40
CA ALA A 401 -21.73 13.88 3.40
C ALA A 401 -21.47 12.86 2.28
N VAL A 402 -21.63 11.57 2.59
CA VAL A 402 -21.48 10.47 1.64
C VAL A 402 -22.81 9.73 1.55
N ALA A 403 -23.40 9.65 0.37
CA ALA A 403 -24.69 8.99 0.17
C ALA A 403 -24.74 8.24 -1.17
N TRP A 404 -25.00 6.93 -1.14
CA TRP A 404 -25.09 6.14 -2.37
C TRP A 404 -26.17 5.08 -2.33
N THR A 405 -26.60 4.67 -3.52
CA THR A 405 -27.38 3.45 -3.75
C THR A 405 -26.56 2.58 -4.70
N ALA A 406 -26.12 1.40 -4.24
CA ALA A 406 -25.33 0.52 -5.09
C ALA A 406 -26.17 0.00 -6.27
N SER A 407 -25.54 -0.07 -7.44
CA SER A 407 -26.09 -0.67 -8.64
C SER A 407 -25.69 -2.14 -8.71
N GLY A 408 -26.66 -3.05 -8.64
CA GLY A 408 -26.42 -4.50 -8.67
C GLY A 408 -26.14 -5.08 -7.30
N VAL A 409 -24.96 -5.67 -7.10
CA VAL A 409 -24.55 -6.22 -5.79
C VAL A 409 -24.14 -5.10 -4.83
N PRO A 410 -24.28 -5.30 -3.50
CA PRO A 410 -23.85 -4.30 -2.54
C PRO A 410 -22.39 -3.88 -2.68
N THR A 411 -22.15 -2.58 -2.61
CA THR A 411 -20.81 -1.98 -2.57
C THR A 411 -20.44 -1.56 -1.15
N THR A 412 -19.16 -1.59 -0.83
CA THR A 412 -18.66 -1.30 0.52
C THR A 412 -17.73 -0.10 0.51
N LEU A 413 -17.92 0.82 1.45
CA LEU A 413 -16.91 1.79 1.85
C LEU A 413 -16.16 1.23 3.06
N THR A 414 -14.87 0.93 2.87
CA THR A 414 -13.97 0.46 3.93
C THR A 414 -12.95 1.55 4.27
N MET A 415 -12.80 1.86 5.55
CA MET A 415 -11.85 2.82 6.09
C MET A 415 -10.92 2.10 7.08
N ASN A 416 -9.69 1.84 6.66
CA ASN A 416 -8.65 1.18 7.44
C ASN A 416 -7.64 2.24 7.90
N ALA A 417 -7.81 2.77 9.10
CA ALA A 417 -6.93 3.81 9.62
C ALA A 417 -5.83 3.23 10.51
N PHE A 418 -4.59 3.71 10.39
CA PHE A 418 -3.55 3.35 11.36
C PHE A 418 -3.89 3.89 12.75
N ARG A 419 -4.48 5.09 12.83
CA ARG A 419 -4.85 5.73 14.09
C ARG A 419 -6.36 5.87 14.23
N ASP A 420 -6.97 6.94 13.75
CA ASP A 420 -8.41 7.18 13.95
C ASP A 420 -9.22 7.22 12.66
N VAL A 421 -10.50 6.85 12.78
CA VAL A 421 -11.54 7.19 11.81
C VAL A 421 -12.49 8.20 12.46
N ASN A 422 -12.56 9.41 11.91
CA ASN A 422 -13.41 10.49 12.41
C ASN A 422 -14.55 10.78 11.42
N ILE A 423 -15.78 10.40 11.77
CA ILE A 423 -16.97 10.57 10.93
C ILE A 423 -17.72 11.83 11.38
N ASN A 424 -17.41 12.96 10.77
CA ASN A 424 -17.93 14.29 11.12
C ASN A 424 -19.11 14.74 10.24
N ALA A 425 -19.44 13.98 9.21
CA ALA A 425 -20.55 14.20 8.29
C ALA A 425 -21.32 12.89 8.03
N PRO A 426 -22.61 12.95 7.68
CA PRO A 426 -23.45 11.76 7.61
C PRO A 426 -23.04 10.83 6.47
N ILE A 427 -23.17 9.52 6.72
CA ILE A 427 -22.99 8.47 5.71
C ILE A 427 -24.30 7.70 5.55
N THR A 428 -24.84 7.63 4.34
CA THR A 428 -26.09 6.91 4.01
C THR A 428 -25.88 5.93 2.86
N ALA A 429 -26.10 4.64 3.09
CA ALA A 429 -25.92 3.60 2.08
C ALA A 429 -27.21 2.79 1.86
N THR A 430 -27.64 2.66 0.60
CA THR A 430 -28.70 1.72 0.21
C THR A 430 -28.10 0.61 -0.65
N ASN A 431 -28.37 -0.65 -0.29
CA ASN A 431 -27.63 -1.80 -0.79
C ASN A 431 -26.12 -1.58 -0.63
N GLY A 432 -25.66 -1.04 0.49
CA GLY A 432 -24.25 -0.70 0.67
C GLY A 432 -23.80 -0.85 2.11
N ASN A 433 -22.53 -1.16 2.28
CA ASN A 433 -21.96 -1.45 3.59
C ASN A 433 -20.95 -0.37 4.00
N ILE A 434 -20.79 -0.20 5.31
CA ILE A 434 -19.82 0.73 5.92
C ILE A 434 -18.91 -0.07 6.84
N VAL A 435 -17.60 0.04 6.64
CA VAL A 435 -16.58 -0.60 7.48
C VAL A 435 -15.58 0.45 7.94
N ALA A 436 -15.32 0.51 9.24
CA ALA A 436 -14.24 1.28 9.83
C ALA A 436 -13.42 0.36 10.75
N CYS A 437 -12.16 0.15 10.41
CA CYS A 437 -11.20 -0.60 11.22
C CYS A 437 -10.02 0.32 11.53
N CYS A 438 -9.74 0.62 12.79
CA CYS A 438 -8.62 1.48 13.14
C CYS A 438 -7.78 1.00 14.32
N GLY A 439 -6.54 1.48 14.40
CA GLY A 439 -5.62 1.15 15.50
C GLY A 439 -5.93 1.87 16.82
N ARG A 440 -6.63 3.01 16.78
CA ARG A 440 -6.94 3.82 17.97
C ARG A 440 -8.43 4.03 18.15
N ASP A 441 -9.07 5.07 17.60
CA ASP A 441 -10.49 5.34 17.86
C ASP A 441 -11.35 5.44 16.59
N VAL A 442 -12.60 4.98 16.68
CA VAL A 442 -13.66 5.32 15.71
C VAL A 442 -14.62 6.31 16.38
N ASN A 443 -14.70 7.51 15.83
CA ASN A 443 -15.54 8.60 16.36
C ASN A 443 -16.71 8.88 15.42
N VAL A 444 -17.94 8.55 15.84
CA VAL A 444 -19.17 8.78 15.08
C VAL A 444 -19.81 10.09 15.53
N ASN A 445 -19.35 11.20 14.93
CA ASN A 445 -19.83 12.57 15.20
C ASN A 445 -21.00 13.00 14.28
N ALA A 446 -21.45 12.12 13.39
CA ALA A 446 -22.58 12.33 12.50
C ALA A 446 -23.30 11.01 12.21
N ALA A 447 -24.53 11.09 11.69
CA ALA A 447 -25.39 9.92 11.54
C ALA A 447 -24.86 8.90 10.52
N LEU A 448 -24.97 7.61 10.86
CA LEU A 448 -24.73 6.48 9.95
C LEU A 448 -26.05 5.80 9.64
N THR A 449 -26.33 5.55 8.36
CA THR A 449 -27.58 4.89 7.95
C THR A 449 -27.32 3.87 6.84
N THR A 450 -27.79 2.64 7.03
CA THR A 450 -27.78 1.60 5.99
C THR A 450 -29.17 1.00 5.79
N THR A 451 -29.50 0.69 4.53
CA THR A 451 -30.66 -0.14 4.15
C THR A 451 -30.16 -1.25 3.23
N ASN A 452 -30.51 -2.51 3.51
CA ASN A 452 -29.97 -3.69 2.83
C ASN A 452 -28.44 -3.75 2.86
N GLY A 453 -27.83 -3.40 4.00
CA GLY A 453 -26.40 -3.35 4.16
C GLY A 453 -26.00 -3.18 5.62
N SER A 454 -24.76 -3.56 5.94
CA SER A 454 -24.28 -3.65 7.31
C SER A 454 -23.26 -2.58 7.67
N ILE A 455 -23.08 -2.37 8.98
CA ILE A 455 -22.10 -1.46 9.56
C ILE A 455 -21.15 -2.26 10.46
N LEU A 456 -19.85 -2.15 10.24
CA LEU A 456 -18.81 -2.66 11.12
C LEU A 456 -17.91 -1.50 11.58
N LEU A 457 -17.89 -1.22 12.88
CA LEU A 457 -16.96 -0.27 13.50
C LEU A 457 -16.06 -1.03 14.48
N ASN A 458 -14.75 -0.99 14.26
CA ASN A 458 -13.76 -1.64 15.10
C ASN A 458 -12.60 -0.72 15.39
N ALA A 459 -12.26 -0.58 16.67
CA ALA A 459 -11.17 0.27 17.14
C ALA A 459 -10.22 -0.49 18.06
N GLY A 460 -8.92 -0.25 17.93
CA GLY A 460 -7.92 -0.80 18.87
C GLY A 460 -8.05 -0.22 20.29
N ARG A 461 -8.64 0.97 20.43
CA ARG A 461 -8.97 1.60 21.72
C ARG A 461 -10.47 1.77 21.88
N ASN A 462 -11.09 2.83 21.33
CA ASN A 462 -12.51 3.12 21.60
C ASN A 462 -13.37 3.23 20.34
N VAL A 463 -14.61 2.76 20.43
CA VAL A 463 -15.69 3.14 19.50
C VAL A 463 -16.60 4.13 20.22
N GLN A 464 -16.69 5.36 19.73
CA GLN A 464 -17.49 6.44 20.33
C GLN A 464 -18.66 6.80 19.43
N VAL A 465 -19.89 6.55 19.89
CA VAL A 465 -21.13 6.78 19.16
C VAL A 465 -21.84 8.02 19.68
N PHE A 466 -21.45 9.19 19.18
CA PHE A 466 -22.03 10.48 19.55
C PHE A 466 -23.26 10.86 18.73
N HIS A 467 -23.52 10.16 17.63
CA HIS A 467 -24.67 10.36 16.75
C HIS A 467 -25.31 9.04 16.35
N ALA A 468 -26.54 9.14 15.83
CA ALA A 468 -27.37 7.97 15.58
C ALA A 468 -26.77 7.00 14.55
N ILE A 469 -26.90 5.70 14.83
CA ILE A 469 -26.62 4.61 13.89
C ILE A 469 -27.93 3.90 13.59
N THR A 470 -28.28 3.74 12.32
CA THR A 470 -29.52 3.08 11.91
C THR A 470 -29.26 2.09 10.78
N THR A 471 -29.68 0.84 10.96
CA THR A 471 -29.58 -0.20 9.94
C THR A 471 -30.93 -0.89 9.76
N THR A 472 -31.36 -1.03 8.51
CA THR A 472 -32.53 -1.83 8.11
C THR A 472 -32.10 -2.94 7.17
N ASP A 473 -32.53 -4.19 7.43
CA ASP A 473 -32.18 -5.37 6.64
C ASP A 473 -30.65 -5.55 6.54
N GLY A 474 -29.98 -5.47 7.69
CA GLY A 474 -28.52 -5.43 7.80
C GLY A 474 -28.05 -5.72 9.23
N ASN A 475 -26.74 -5.89 9.41
CA ASN A 475 -26.13 -6.16 10.72
C ASN A 475 -25.34 -4.93 11.20
N ILE A 476 -25.18 -4.80 12.51
CA ILE A 476 -24.30 -3.81 13.13
C ILE A 476 -23.31 -4.56 14.03
N ALA A 477 -22.02 -4.24 13.91
CA ALA A 477 -20.99 -4.69 14.84
C ALA A 477 -20.17 -3.50 15.35
N LEU A 478 -20.14 -3.29 16.66
CA LEU A 478 -19.33 -2.27 17.34
C LEU A 478 -18.33 -2.97 18.24
N CYS A 479 -17.04 -2.82 17.97
CA CYS A 479 -16.00 -3.60 18.61
C CYS A 479 -14.83 -2.71 19.05
N ALA A 480 -14.45 -2.77 20.31
CA ALA A 480 -13.39 -1.94 20.86
C ALA A 480 -12.41 -2.75 21.68
N GLY A 481 -11.13 -2.47 21.52
CA GLY A 481 -10.08 -2.99 22.40
C GLY A 481 -10.29 -2.57 23.85
N HIS A 482 -10.81 -1.36 24.08
CA HIS A 482 -11.11 -0.81 25.40
C HIS A 482 -12.62 -0.52 25.54
N ASP A 483 -13.14 0.66 25.18
CA ASP A 483 -14.55 1.00 25.41
C ASP A 483 -15.40 1.10 24.14
N VAL A 484 -16.64 0.62 24.23
CA VAL A 484 -17.72 1.04 23.32
C VAL A 484 -18.60 2.04 24.07
N MET A 485 -18.55 3.31 23.68
CA MET A 485 -19.32 4.40 24.28
C MET A 485 -20.51 4.75 23.39
N ILE A 486 -21.73 4.67 23.93
CA ILE A 486 -22.98 4.95 23.22
C ILE A 486 -23.67 6.14 23.89
N ASP A 487 -23.59 7.29 23.23
CA ASP A 487 -24.21 8.56 23.65
C ASP A 487 -25.45 8.92 22.82
N ALA A 488 -25.74 8.13 21.77
CA ALA A 488 -26.83 8.37 20.84
C ALA A 488 -27.61 7.10 20.48
N ALA A 489 -28.74 7.27 19.79
CA ALA A 489 -29.61 6.16 19.42
C ALA A 489 -28.92 5.18 18.45
N VAL A 490 -28.94 3.89 18.79
CA VAL A 490 -28.60 2.80 17.88
C VAL A 490 -29.88 2.03 17.56
N THR A 491 -30.17 1.85 16.26
CA THR A 491 -31.38 1.20 15.78
C THR A 491 -31.05 0.14 14.75
N LEU A 492 -31.50 -1.10 14.98
CA LEU A 492 -31.42 -2.19 14.00
C LEU A 492 -32.81 -2.78 13.75
N THR A 493 -33.23 -2.76 12.49
CA THR A 493 -34.49 -3.35 12.04
C THR A 493 -34.19 -4.51 11.09
N ARG A 494 -34.40 -5.75 11.56
CA ARG A 494 -34.11 -7.02 10.85
C ARG A 494 -32.64 -7.20 10.46
N GLY A 495 -32.05 -8.30 10.92
CA GLY A 495 -30.69 -8.71 10.54
C GLY A 495 -30.65 -9.37 9.16
N THR A 496 -29.46 -9.53 8.59
CA THR A 496 -29.25 -10.23 7.31
C THR A 496 -28.19 -11.33 7.43
N THR A 497 -28.38 -12.41 6.68
CA THR A 497 -27.37 -13.46 6.47
C THR A 497 -26.88 -13.49 5.03
N ILE A 498 -27.36 -12.58 4.18
CA ILE A 498 -26.99 -12.51 2.76
C ILE A 498 -25.51 -12.10 2.68
N PRO A 499 -24.61 -12.94 2.13
CA PRO A 499 -23.16 -12.72 2.22
C PRO A 499 -22.68 -11.36 1.71
N ALA A 500 -23.29 -10.83 0.64
CA ALA A 500 -22.92 -9.53 0.08
C ALA A 500 -23.36 -8.33 0.96
N GLN A 501 -24.34 -8.54 1.84
CA GLN A 501 -24.86 -7.51 2.74
C GLN A 501 -24.32 -7.69 4.17
N SER A 502 -24.03 -8.92 4.59
CA SER A 502 -23.76 -9.25 5.99
C SER A 502 -22.35 -8.90 6.43
N LEU A 503 -21.43 -8.63 5.50
CA LEU A 503 -19.99 -8.50 5.76
C LEU A 503 -19.37 -9.73 6.46
N GLY A 504 -20.05 -10.89 6.43
CA GLY A 504 -19.65 -12.06 7.23
C GLY A 504 -19.86 -11.89 8.74
N LEU A 505 -20.57 -10.83 9.18
CA LEU A 505 -20.89 -10.58 10.58
C LEU A 505 -21.96 -11.55 11.10
N PRO A 506 -22.01 -11.77 12.43
CA PRO A 506 -23.18 -12.35 13.06
C PRO A 506 -24.45 -11.57 12.70
N VAL A 507 -25.56 -12.29 12.53
CA VAL A 507 -26.85 -11.66 12.25
C VAL A 507 -27.27 -10.76 13.42
N GLY A 508 -27.78 -9.56 13.14
CA GLY A 508 -28.28 -8.63 14.14
C GLY A 508 -27.24 -7.65 14.68
N LEU A 509 -27.34 -7.31 15.97
CA LEU A 509 -26.47 -6.33 16.62
C LEU A 509 -25.42 -7.05 17.49
N THR A 510 -24.15 -6.77 17.24
CA THR A 510 -23.02 -7.28 18.02
C THR A 510 -22.28 -6.12 18.69
N LEU A 511 -22.10 -6.19 20.01
CA LEU A 511 -21.28 -5.27 20.79
C LEU A 511 -20.14 -6.04 21.46
N ILE A 512 -18.89 -5.58 21.26
CA ILE A 512 -17.71 -6.14 21.90
C ILE A 512 -16.88 -5.00 22.51
N ALA A 513 -16.58 -5.06 23.80
CA ALA A 513 -15.71 -4.09 24.47
C ALA A 513 -14.71 -4.76 25.42
N GLY A 514 -13.53 -4.16 25.54
CA GLY A 514 -12.43 -4.67 26.36
C GLY A 514 -11.71 -5.86 25.73
N SER A 515 -11.62 -5.91 24.39
CA SER A 515 -11.01 -7.03 23.66
C SER A 515 -9.49 -6.94 23.50
N ASP A 516 -8.82 -5.93 24.08
CA ASP A 516 -7.36 -5.72 23.96
C ASP A 516 -6.50 -6.77 24.68
N GLY A 517 -7.12 -7.57 25.56
CA GLY A 517 -6.47 -8.67 26.25
C GLY A 517 -5.87 -8.31 27.61
N THR A 518 -6.08 -7.07 28.10
CA THR A 518 -5.54 -6.58 29.38
C THR A 518 -6.12 -7.27 30.62
N GLY A 519 -7.20 -8.05 30.45
CA GLY A 519 -7.84 -8.81 31.52
C GLY A 519 -9.01 -8.06 32.18
N PRO A 520 -9.70 -8.70 33.12
CA PRO A 520 -10.87 -8.13 33.78
C PRO A 520 -10.52 -7.05 34.80
N GLY A 521 -11.47 -6.15 35.03
CA GLY A 521 -11.37 -5.09 36.04
C GLY A 521 -11.77 -3.70 35.53
N VAL A 522 -11.76 -2.73 36.44
CA VAL A 522 -12.23 -1.35 36.19
C VAL A 522 -11.45 -0.60 35.10
N ASN A 523 -10.25 -1.08 34.74
CA ASN A 523 -9.40 -0.49 33.72
C ASN A 523 -9.41 -1.29 32.39
N GLY A 524 -10.17 -2.38 32.29
CA GLY A 524 -10.15 -3.27 31.12
C GLY A 524 -11.09 -2.85 29.98
N GLY A 525 -11.69 -1.65 30.08
CA GLY A 525 -12.71 -1.15 29.17
C GLY A 525 -14.05 -1.89 29.27
N THR A 526 -15.16 -1.27 28.85
CA THR A 526 -16.48 -1.93 28.82
C THR A 526 -17.45 -1.24 27.87
N ILE A 527 -18.70 -1.68 27.85
CA ILE A 527 -19.77 -1.00 27.12
C ILE A 527 -20.39 0.04 28.05
N VAL A 528 -20.41 1.29 27.60
CA VAL A 528 -20.91 2.43 28.37
C VAL A 528 -22.06 3.07 27.62
N PHE A 529 -23.24 3.06 28.22
CA PHE A 529 -24.39 3.84 27.79
C PHE A 529 -24.43 5.13 28.59
N SER A 530 -24.55 6.27 27.92
CA SER A 530 -24.63 7.56 28.59
C SER A 530 -25.96 7.69 29.33
N ALA A 531 -25.99 8.42 30.45
CA ALA A 531 -27.21 8.55 31.25
C ALA A 531 -28.39 9.21 30.50
N LEU A 532 -28.12 9.92 29.40
CA LEU A 532 -29.12 10.61 28.58
C LEU A 532 -29.31 9.96 27.20
N SER A 533 -28.59 8.87 26.88
CA SER A 533 -28.77 8.21 25.58
C SER A 533 -30.13 7.52 25.53
N PRO A 534 -30.86 7.63 24.41
CA PRO A 534 -32.03 6.80 24.19
C PRO A 534 -31.67 5.32 24.24
N PRO A 535 -32.57 4.44 24.71
CA PRO A 535 -32.36 2.99 24.62
C PRO A 535 -32.09 2.54 23.19
N THR A 536 -31.19 1.57 23.05
CA THR A 536 -30.90 0.92 21.76
C THR A 536 -32.11 0.10 21.31
N THR A 537 -32.57 0.30 20.09
CA THR A 537 -33.77 -0.36 19.58
C THR A 537 -33.39 -1.47 18.60
N VAL A 538 -33.86 -2.70 18.87
CA VAL A 538 -33.65 -3.85 17.96
C VAL A 538 -34.95 -4.57 17.70
N THR A 539 -35.27 -4.75 16.43
CA THR A 539 -36.50 -5.39 15.96
C THR A 539 -36.17 -6.62 15.10
N ALA A 540 -36.80 -7.76 15.43
CA ALA A 540 -36.71 -9.00 14.65
C ALA A 540 -35.28 -9.47 14.32
N ALA A 541 -34.35 -9.27 15.27
CA ALA A 541 -32.95 -9.68 15.15
C ALA A 541 -32.34 -9.94 16.53
N PRO A 542 -31.33 -10.81 16.66
CA PRO A 542 -30.67 -11.05 17.94
C PRO A 542 -29.69 -9.92 18.29
N VAL A 543 -29.41 -9.79 19.57
CA VAL A 543 -28.37 -8.92 20.13
C VAL A 543 -27.35 -9.79 20.85
N SER A 544 -26.07 -9.65 20.50
CA SER A 544 -24.95 -10.31 21.16
C SER A 544 -24.06 -9.27 21.81
N ILE A 545 -23.86 -9.39 23.12
CA ILE A 545 -23.01 -8.51 23.90
C ILE A 545 -21.89 -9.33 24.52
N ASN A 546 -20.64 -9.02 24.16
CA ASN A 546 -19.46 -9.58 24.78
C ASN A 546 -18.67 -8.46 25.45
N TYR A 547 -18.65 -8.40 26.76
CA TYR A 547 -18.05 -7.27 27.48
C TYR A 547 -16.99 -7.75 28.45
N ASN A 548 -15.96 -6.93 28.65
CA ASN A 548 -15.02 -7.16 29.73
C ASN A 548 -15.67 -6.77 31.07
N PRO A 549 -15.83 -7.73 32.02
CA PRO A 549 -16.45 -7.44 33.30
C PRO A 549 -15.49 -6.78 34.29
N VAL A 550 -16.03 -5.94 35.16
CA VAL A 550 -15.30 -5.51 36.36
C VAL A 550 -15.05 -6.70 37.30
N SER A 551 -16.03 -7.59 37.41
CA SER A 551 -15.95 -8.84 38.18
C SER A 551 -16.82 -9.93 37.57
N TYR A 552 -16.31 -11.16 37.52
CA TYR A 552 -17.05 -12.34 37.09
C TYR A 552 -18.15 -12.76 38.07
N THR A 553 -18.09 -12.28 39.32
CA THR A 553 -19.10 -12.60 40.35
C THR A 553 -20.27 -11.63 40.35
N THR A 554 -20.13 -10.48 39.70
CA THR A 554 -21.17 -9.46 39.57
C THR A 554 -21.31 -9.04 38.11
N PRO A 555 -21.93 -9.87 37.25
CA PRO A 555 -22.14 -9.54 35.85
C PRO A 555 -22.97 -8.27 35.69
N THR A 556 -22.59 -7.43 34.74
CA THR A 556 -23.41 -6.28 34.33
C THR A 556 -24.60 -6.80 33.52
N ASP A 557 -25.80 -6.31 33.84
CA ASP A 557 -26.98 -6.53 33.01
C ASP A 557 -27.28 -5.28 32.18
N PHE A 558 -27.16 -5.42 30.87
CA PHE A 558 -27.45 -4.36 29.90
C PHE A 558 -28.90 -4.37 29.43
N SER A 559 -29.76 -5.30 29.88
CA SER A 559 -31.11 -5.47 29.36
C SER A 559 -31.97 -4.20 29.41
N THR A 560 -31.75 -3.33 30.39
CA THR A 560 -32.47 -2.05 30.56
C THR A 560 -32.11 -1.00 29.52
N GLU A 561 -30.96 -1.15 28.85
CA GLU A 561 -30.48 -0.22 27.82
C GLU A 561 -31.09 -0.51 26.43
N PHE A 562 -31.98 -1.50 26.34
CA PHE A 562 -32.55 -1.96 25.07
C PHE A 562 -34.08 -1.94 25.04
N VAL A 563 -34.61 -1.60 23.86
CA VAL A 563 -36.00 -1.85 23.47
C VAL A 563 -35.98 -2.95 22.42
N LEU A 564 -36.44 -4.14 22.81
CA LEU A 564 -36.46 -5.33 21.96
C LEU A 564 -37.89 -5.63 21.51
N THR A 565 -38.12 -5.75 20.20
CA THR A 565 -39.43 -6.03 19.63
C THR A 565 -39.40 -7.19 18.63
N GLU A 566 -40.56 -7.78 18.36
CA GLU A 566 -40.75 -8.83 17.34
C GLU A 566 -39.82 -10.04 17.49
N GLY A 567 -39.66 -10.52 18.73
CA GLY A 567 -38.83 -11.70 19.02
C GLY A 567 -37.32 -11.43 19.06
N ALA A 568 -36.90 -10.16 19.00
CA ALA A 568 -35.52 -9.78 19.31
C ALA A 568 -35.17 -10.23 20.74
N ALA A 569 -33.98 -10.82 20.90
CA ALA A 569 -33.50 -11.36 22.16
C ALA A 569 -32.04 -10.99 22.37
N ILE A 570 -31.68 -10.74 23.63
CA ILE A 570 -30.34 -10.34 24.04
C ILE A 570 -29.59 -11.53 24.66
N THR A 571 -28.35 -11.73 24.21
CA THR A 571 -27.38 -12.66 24.80
C THR A 571 -26.20 -11.85 25.30
N GLN A 572 -25.87 -12.01 26.59
CA GLN A 572 -24.80 -11.26 27.24
C GLN A 572 -23.75 -12.23 27.77
N ARG A 573 -22.48 -11.97 27.45
CA ARG A 573 -21.36 -12.83 27.83
C ARG A 573 -20.21 -12.00 28.35
N MET A 574 -19.57 -12.50 29.40
CA MET A 574 -18.35 -11.92 29.95
C MET A 574 -17.14 -12.42 29.16
N LEU A 575 -16.26 -11.50 28.78
CA LEU A 575 -15.00 -11.85 28.12
C LEU A 575 -14.08 -12.59 29.11
N LEU A 576 -13.51 -13.70 28.64
CA LEU A 576 -12.48 -14.46 29.33
C LEU A 576 -11.13 -14.24 28.68
N PHE A 577 -10.11 -14.14 29.55
CA PHE A 577 -8.74 -13.85 29.18
C PHE A 577 -7.85 -15.00 29.67
N PRO A 578 -7.54 -16.01 28.84
CA PRO A 578 -6.60 -17.05 29.22
C PRO A 578 -5.24 -16.50 29.63
N THR A 579 -4.51 -17.11 30.55
CA THR A 579 -3.16 -16.64 30.88
C THR A 579 -2.07 -17.55 30.33
N ALA A 580 -0.91 -16.98 30.04
CA ALA A 580 0.29 -17.71 29.63
C ALA A 580 1.45 -17.33 30.55
N GLN A 581 2.21 -18.31 31.01
CA GLN A 581 3.38 -18.10 31.87
C GLN A 581 4.51 -18.99 31.36
N LYS A 582 5.73 -18.45 31.21
CA LYS A 582 6.92 -19.25 30.93
C LYS A 582 8.19 -18.61 31.46
N VAL A 583 9.27 -19.41 31.50
CA VAL A 583 10.64 -18.90 31.69
C VAL A 583 11.22 -18.54 30.33
N ALA A 584 12.03 -17.47 30.28
CA ALA A 584 12.70 -17.02 29.06
C ALA A 584 13.55 -18.15 28.44
N ASP A 585 13.17 -18.54 27.22
CA ASP A 585 13.77 -19.62 26.44
C ASP A 585 14.24 -19.15 25.06
N GLY A 586 14.14 -17.85 24.79
CA GLY A 586 14.45 -17.25 23.49
C GLY A 586 13.40 -17.50 22.40
N THR A 587 12.27 -18.14 22.71
CA THR A 587 11.18 -18.39 21.75
C THR A 587 9.97 -17.51 22.03
N ASN A 588 9.00 -17.48 21.12
CA ASN A 588 7.69 -16.83 21.32
C ASN A 588 6.57 -17.82 21.65
N ALA A 589 6.85 -19.12 21.78
CA ALA A 589 5.80 -20.10 22.05
C ALA A 589 5.15 -19.85 23.41
N ALA A 590 3.81 -19.92 23.46
CA ALA A 590 3.01 -19.79 24.68
C ALA A 590 2.15 -21.03 24.90
N VAL A 591 1.93 -21.38 26.16
CA VAL A 591 0.94 -22.39 26.56
C VAL A 591 -0.10 -21.68 27.41
N LEU A 592 -1.34 -21.70 26.95
CA LEU A 592 -2.46 -21.10 27.69
C LEU A 592 -2.93 -22.06 28.79
N SER A 593 -3.01 -21.54 30.01
CA SER A 593 -3.51 -22.28 31.16
C SER A 593 -4.19 -21.33 32.13
N GLY A 594 -5.37 -21.68 32.64
CA GLY A 594 -6.13 -20.80 33.54
C GLY A 594 -6.58 -19.49 32.89
N PHE A 595 -6.97 -18.53 33.73
CA PHE A 595 -7.48 -17.22 33.31
C PHE A 595 -6.83 -16.09 34.10
N ASN A 596 -6.56 -14.95 33.44
CA ASN A 596 -6.14 -13.70 34.06
C ASN A 596 -7.24 -13.25 35.03
N THR A 597 -6.96 -13.38 36.33
CA THR A 597 -7.87 -13.06 37.42
C THR A 597 -7.10 -12.42 38.56
N ASN A 598 -7.75 -11.54 39.30
CA ASN A 598 -7.21 -10.91 40.51
C ASN A 598 -8.28 -10.91 41.62
N GLY A 599 -7.92 -10.41 42.81
CA GLY A 599 -8.83 -10.38 43.96
C GLY A 599 -10.12 -9.58 43.71
N THR A 600 -10.08 -8.58 42.83
CA THR A 600 -11.23 -7.74 42.47
C THR A 600 -12.10 -8.39 41.40
N SER A 601 -11.50 -9.00 40.38
CA SER A 601 -12.25 -9.62 39.27
C SER A 601 -12.94 -10.93 39.68
N GLY A 602 -12.43 -11.59 40.72
CA GLY A 602 -12.81 -12.96 41.05
C GLY A 602 -12.37 -13.96 39.97
N THR A 603 -12.78 -15.22 40.13
CA THR A 603 -12.50 -16.32 39.21
C THR A 603 -13.77 -16.76 38.48
N PRO A 604 -13.73 -16.97 37.16
CA PRO A 604 -14.87 -17.50 36.43
C PRO A 604 -15.20 -18.93 36.88
N THR A 605 -16.47 -19.27 36.97
CA THR A 605 -16.93 -20.57 37.50
C THR A 605 -17.65 -21.40 36.44
N GLY A 606 -17.46 -22.72 36.48
CA GLY A 606 -18.16 -23.65 35.58
C GLY A 606 -17.71 -23.58 34.12
N VAL A 607 -16.53 -23.02 33.85
CA VAL A 607 -15.96 -22.86 32.51
C VAL A 607 -14.50 -23.29 32.46
N SER A 608 -14.10 -23.94 31.37
CA SER A 608 -12.76 -24.41 31.09
C SER A 608 -12.36 -24.09 29.65
N LEU A 609 -11.10 -23.73 29.45
CA LEU A 609 -10.50 -23.53 28.13
C LEU A 609 -10.02 -24.89 27.57
N VAL A 610 -10.39 -25.19 26.33
CA VAL A 610 -9.98 -26.42 25.63
C VAL A 610 -9.25 -26.07 24.35
N ALA A 611 -8.07 -26.65 24.17
CA ALA A 611 -7.29 -26.55 22.94
C ALA A 611 -7.86 -27.52 21.88
N GLY A 612 -8.23 -27.01 20.72
CA GLY A 612 -8.60 -27.82 19.56
C GLY A 612 -7.39 -28.38 18.80
N PRO A 613 -7.63 -29.23 17.80
CA PRO A 613 -6.60 -29.64 16.84
C PRO A 613 -6.08 -28.38 16.13
N ASN A 614 -4.78 -28.11 16.20
CA ASN A 614 -4.11 -26.92 15.68
C ASN A 614 -4.27 -25.63 16.52
N ALA A 615 -4.61 -25.75 17.81
CA ALA A 615 -4.53 -24.60 18.71
C ALA A 615 -3.10 -24.04 18.78
N THR A 616 -2.98 -22.72 18.66
CA THR A 616 -1.69 -22.01 18.71
C THR A 616 -1.79 -20.83 19.67
N ALA A 617 -0.70 -20.57 20.41
CA ALA A 617 -0.55 -19.37 21.22
C ALA A 617 0.90 -18.89 21.17
N THR A 618 1.08 -17.58 20.98
CA THR A 618 2.40 -16.95 20.80
C THR A 618 2.49 -15.63 21.53
N PHE A 619 3.56 -15.44 22.31
CA PHE A 619 3.94 -14.15 22.89
C PHE A 619 4.39 -13.18 21.80
N ASP A 620 4.09 -11.89 21.98
CA ASP A 620 4.51 -10.81 21.08
C ASP A 620 6.02 -10.50 21.22
N SER A 621 6.68 -10.98 22.29
CA SER A 621 8.10 -10.77 22.57
C SER A 621 8.74 -12.01 23.20
N THR A 622 10.04 -12.19 22.97
CA THR A 622 10.89 -13.18 23.65
C THR A 622 11.43 -12.66 24.99
N GLY A 623 11.35 -11.33 25.20
CA GLY A 623 11.93 -10.65 26.34
C GLY A 623 11.17 -10.88 27.64
N GLU A 624 11.89 -10.84 28.75
CA GLU A 624 11.34 -10.97 30.10
C GLU A 624 10.41 -9.80 30.44
N GLY A 625 9.30 -10.08 31.12
CA GLY A 625 8.32 -9.07 31.48
C GLY A 625 6.96 -9.65 31.87
N THR A 626 6.11 -8.78 32.43
CA THR A 626 4.70 -9.06 32.73
C THR A 626 3.81 -8.27 31.78
N GLY A 627 2.58 -8.72 31.55
CA GLY A 627 1.65 -8.03 30.66
C GLY A 627 2.03 -8.13 29.18
N ILE A 628 2.85 -9.12 28.81
CA ILE A 628 3.26 -9.32 27.42
C ILE A 628 2.06 -9.85 26.65
N GLY A 629 1.73 -9.23 25.53
CA GLY A 629 0.63 -9.67 24.68
C GLY A 629 0.85 -11.08 24.13
N VAL A 630 -0.24 -11.84 24.05
CA VAL A 630 -0.31 -13.20 23.54
C VAL A 630 -1.44 -13.27 22.52
N SER A 631 -1.08 -13.65 21.29
CA SER A 631 -2.05 -13.96 20.23
C SER A 631 -2.35 -15.45 20.26
N PHE A 632 -3.61 -15.84 20.16
CA PHE A 632 -3.99 -17.25 20.14
C PHE A 632 -5.19 -17.59 19.25
N SER A 633 -5.25 -18.84 18.79
CA SER A 633 -6.31 -19.35 17.91
C SER A 633 -6.56 -20.84 18.15
N GLY A 634 -7.73 -21.35 17.73
CA GLY A 634 -8.06 -22.78 17.83
C GLY A 634 -8.46 -23.26 19.24
N TYR A 635 -8.84 -22.34 20.13
CA TYR A 635 -9.35 -22.67 21.47
C TYR A 635 -10.88 -22.49 21.56
N THR A 636 -11.52 -23.30 22.40
CA THR A 636 -12.95 -23.24 22.69
C THR A 636 -13.22 -23.25 24.19
N LEU A 637 -14.40 -22.79 24.59
CA LEU A 637 -14.87 -22.82 25.98
C LEU A 637 -15.82 -24.01 26.18
N THR A 638 -15.67 -24.70 27.31
CA THR A 638 -16.52 -25.84 27.70
C THR A 638 -16.90 -25.73 29.17
N GLY A 639 -17.91 -26.50 29.61
CA GLY A 639 -18.39 -26.51 30.99
C GLY A 639 -19.85 -26.08 31.11
N ALA A 640 -20.41 -26.22 32.31
CA ALA A 640 -21.83 -25.99 32.59
C ALA A 640 -22.27 -24.53 32.37
N ASN A 641 -21.35 -23.58 32.51
CA ASN A 641 -21.63 -22.15 32.38
C ASN A 641 -20.95 -21.52 31.16
N ALA A 642 -20.44 -22.31 30.21
CA ALA A 642 -19.62 -21.80 29.10
C ALA A 642 -20.36 -20.80 28.20
N ASP A 643 -21.69 -20.88 28.14
CA ASP A 643 -22.59 -19.99 27.41
C ASP A 643 -22.65 -18.56 27.99
N GLN A 644 -22.23 -18.37 29.24
CA GLN A 644 -22.11 -17.06 29.91
C GLN A 644 -20.82 -16.33 29.57
N TYR A 645 -19.91 -16.96 28.81
CA TYR A 645 -18.58 -16.44 28.53
C TYR A 645 -18.26 -16.43 27.05
N ALA A 646 -17.36 -15.55 26.65
CA ALA A 646 -16.79 -15.48 25.31
C ALA A 646 -15.27 -15.22 25.39
N LEU A 647 -14.53 -15.62 24.37
CA LEU A 647 -13.12 -15.27 24.26
C LEU A 647 -12.98 -13.88 23.61
N ALA A 648 -12.02 -13.08 24.09
CA ALA A 648 -11.77 -11.73 23.60
C ALA A 648 -11.24 -11.74 22.15
N SER A 649 -12.09 -11.36 21.19
CA SER A 649 -11.76 -11.24 19.77
C SER A 649 -12.06 -9.84 19.22
N SER A 650 -11.25 -9.38 18.27
CA SER A 650 -11.55 -8.22 17.43
C SER A 650 -12.52 -8.59 16.31
N CYS A 651 -13.23 -7.59 15.76
CA CYS A 651 -14.14 -7.79 14.64
C CYS A 651 -13.49 -7.59 13.25
N CYS A 652 -12.32 -6.94 13.18
CA CYS A 652 -11.58 -6.80 11.92
C CYS A 652 -10.41 -7.79 11.77
N VAL A 653 -9.91 -8.35 12.88
CA VAL A 653 -8.81 -9.33 12.85
C VAL A 653 -9.27 -10.62 13.51
N ALA A 654 -9.23 -11.72 12.75
CA ALA A 654 -9.50 -13.05 13.27
C ALA A 654 -8.36 -13.48 14.20
N GLY A 655 -8.66 -13.56 15.49
CA GLY A 655 -7.70 -13.98 16.51
C GLY A 655 -8.14 -13.52 17.89
N PHE A 656 -7.73 -14.27 18.91
CA PHE A 656 -7.97 -13.90 20.30
C PHE A 656 -6.71 -13.27 20.91
N ARG A 657 -6.91 -12.31 21.81
CA ARG A 657 -5.84 -11.59 22.52
C ARG A 657 -5.95 -11.80 24.02
N THR A 658 -4.79 -11.92 24.67
CA THR A 658 -4.64 -11.93 26.12
C THR A 658 -3.23 -11.47 26.50
N THR A 659 -2.92 -11.40 27.79
CA THR A 659 -1.57 -11.13 28.30
C THR A 659 -1.00 -12.30 29.11
N GLY A 660 0.32 -12.39 29.15
CA GLY A 660 1.06 -13.34 29.98
C GLY A 660 2.35 -12.77 30.55
N THR A 661 3.17 -13.64 31.14
CA THR A 661 4.46 -13.29 31.74
C THR A 661 5.57 -14.20 31.23
N ILE A 662 6.72 -13.59 30.92
CA ILE A 662 7.98 -14.28 30.69
C ILE A 662 8.91 -13.94 31.85
N THR A 663 9.25 -14.93 32.68
CA THR A 663 10.16 -14.75 33.81
C THR A 663 11.60 -15.02 33.41
N ALA A 664 12.55 -14.37 34.10
CA ALA A 664 13.96 -14.56 33.84
C ALA A 664 14.41 -16.00 34.05
N ALA A 665 15.28 -16.50 33.17
CA ALA A 665 15.97 -17.75 33.42
C ALA A 665 16.85 -17.60 34.67
N ALA A 666 16.80 -18.59 35.57
CA ALA A 666 17.64 -18.57 36.76
C ALA A 666 19.13 -18.42 36.36
N PRO A 667 19.90 -17.53 37.01
CA PRO A 667 21.30 -17.35 36.65
C PRO A 667 22.05 -18.67 36.78
N ALA A 668 22.88 -19.00 35.78
CA ALA A 668 23.71 -20.18 35.81
C ALA A 668 24.59 -20.15 37.09
N PRO A 669 24.79 -21.29 37.78
CA PRO A 669 25.68 -21.36 38.93
C PRO A 669 27.04 -20.77 38.55
N ALA A 670 27.57 -19.86 39.39
CA ALA A 670 28.88 -19.27 39.16
C ALA A 670 29.92 -20.40 38.95
N PRO A 671 30.80 -20.32 37.92
CA PRO A 671 31.87 -21.29 37.74
C PRO A 671 32.67 -21.43 39.04
N ALA A 672 32.98 -22.66 39.43
CA ALA A 672 33.79 -22.92 40.62
C ALA A 672 35.09 -22.08 40.56
N PRO A 673 35.52 -21.45 41.67
CA PRO A 673 36.72 -20.62 41.68
C PRO A 673 37.93 -21.37 41.12
N ALA A 674 38.64 -20.77 40.16
CA ALA A 674 39.91 -21.30 39.68
C ALA A 674 40.92 -21.37 40.85
N PRO A 675 41.78 -22.42 40.93
CA PRO A 675 42.78 -22.54 42.00
C PRO A 675 43.68 -21.31 42.11
N ALA A 676 43.92 -20.85 43.34
CA ALA A 676 44.67 -19.63 43.64
C ALA A 676 46.15 -19.71 43.16
N PRO A 677 46.68 -18.69 42.46
CA PRO A 677 48.11 -18.57 42.15
C PRO A 677 48.97 -18.36 43.40
N ALA A 678 50.19 -18.92 43.40
CA ALA A 678 51.13 -18.85 44.52
C ALA A 678 51.61 -17.40 44.82
N PRO A 679 51.85 -17.01 46.10
CA PRO A 679 52.18 -15.63 46.47
C PRO A 679 53.58 -15.16 46.02
N ALA A 680 53.65 -13.90 45.55
CA ALA A 680 54.90 -13.21 45.20
C ALA A 680 55.50 -12.41 46.40
N PRO A 681 56.83 -12.16 46.45
CA PRO A 681 57.50 -11.51 47.60
C PRO A 681 57.28 -9.99 47.72
N ALA A 682 57.42 -9.49 48.96
CA ALA A 682 57.04 -8.15 49.41
C ALA A 682 58.03 -7.00 49.05
N PRO A 683 57.56 -5.72 48.98
CA PRO A 683 58.35 -4.56 48.52
C PRO A 683 59.16 -3.84 49.62
N ALA A 684 60.26 -3.17 49.22
CA ALA A 684 61.16 -2.41 50.10
C ALA A 684 60.87 -0.88 50.15
N PRO A 685 61.27 -0.15 51.23
CA PRO A 685 60.75 1.19 51.57
C PRO A 685 61.50 2.40 50.95
N ALA A 686 60.79 3.53 50.88
CA ALA A 686 61.18 4.79 50.24
C ALA A 686 62.08 5.72 51.09
N PRO A 687 63.02 6.46 50.49
CA PRO A 687 63.73 7.59 51.14
C PRO A 687 63.16 8.99 50.86
N ALA A 688 63.48 9.90 51.79
CA ALA A 688 62.93 11.24 52.06
C ALA A 688 63.50 12.41 51.18
N PRO A 689 62.88 13.62 51.22
CA PRO A 689 63.09 14.71 50.25
C PRO A 689 64.04 15.84 50.70
N ALA A 690 64.72 16.50 49.75
CA ALA A 690 65.33 17.85 49.87
C ALA A 690 65.73 18.42 48.47
N PRO A 691 66.22 19.67 48.32
CA PRO A 691 65.49 20.94 48.15
C PRO A 691 65.75 21.66 46.80
N ALA A 692 65.01 22.75 46.54
CA ALA A 692 65.05 23.61 45.34
C ALA A 692 66.16 24.71 45.36
N PRO A 693 66.26 25.65 44.39
CA PRO A 693 66.78 25.55 43.00
C PRO A 693 67.88 26.61 42.67
N ALA A 694 68.55 26.53 41.50
CA ALA A 694 69.36 27.63 40.92
C ALA A 694 69.52 27.50 39.37
N PRO A 695 69.80 28.60 38.62
CA PRO A 695 69.27 28.84 37.26
C PRO A 695 70.10 28.38 36.06
N ALA A 696 69.42 28.40 34.90
CA ALA A 696 69.82 27.97 33.55
C ALA A 696 71.09 28.60 32.96
N PRO A 697 71.75 27.89 32.03
CA PRO A 697 72.03 28.52 30.73
C PRO A 697 71.84 27.63 29.47
N ALA A 698 71.42 28.35 28.42
CA ALA A 698 71.61 28.16 26.97
C ALA A 698 70.94 26.97 26.24
N PRO A 699 70.05 27.24 25.27
CA PRO A 699 69.57 26.24 24.31
C PRO A 699 70.69 25.84 23.33
N ALA A 700 71.01 24.55 23.27
CA ALA A 700 71.84 23.94 22.24
C ALA A 700 70.96 23.32 21.12
N PRO A 701 71.48 23.19 19.89
CA PRO A 701 70.68 23.12 18.66
C PRO A 701 69.85 21.85 18.49
N ALA A 702 68.75 22.00 17.74
CA ALA A 702 67.82 20.94 17.36
C ALA A 702 68.54 19.73 16.72
N PRO A 703 68.34 18.50 17.25
CA PRO A 703 68.69 17.29 16.56
C PRO A 703 67.87 17.11 15.28
N ALA A 704 68.55 16.69 14.22
CA ALA A 704 68.00 16.43 12.89
C ALA A 704 66.80 15.45 12.91
N PRO A 705 65.86 15.55 11.95
CA PRO A 705 64.72 14.65 11.84
C PRO A 705 65.16 13.18 11.81
N ALA A 706 64.57 12.37 12.69
CA ALA A 706 64.72 10.93 12.65
C ALA A 706 64.12 10.38 11.32
N PRO A 707 64.75 9.35 10.71
CA PRO A 707 64.32 8.80 9.43
C PRO A 707 62.86 8.32 9.43
N ALA A 708 62.20 8.50 8.29
CA ALA A 708 60.86 8.01 8.02
C ALA A 708 60.69 6.51 8.40
N PRO A 709 59.57 6.12 9.02
CA PRO A 709 59.26 4.71 9.26
C PRO A 709 59.32 3.89 7.98
N ALA A 710 60.02 2.75 8.03
CA ALA A 710 60.07 1.77 6.96
C ALA A 710 58.67 1.29 6.57
N PRO A 711 58.43 0.96 5.28
CA PRO A 711 57.14 0.42 4.82
C PRO A 711 56.73 -0.81 5.63
N ALA A 712 55.45 -0.85 6.01
CA ALA A 712 54.83 -2.02 6.63
C ALA A 712 55.02 -3.28 5.76
N PRO A 713 55.25 -4.46 6.36
CA PRO A 713 55.37 -5.71 5.62
C PRO A 713 54.15 -5.97 4.74
N ALA A 714 54.39 -6.43 3.52
CA ALA A 714 53.35 -6.88 2.59
C ALA A 714 52.46 -7.96 3.26
N PRO A 715 51.13 -7.93 3.06
CA PRO A 715 50.24 -8.96 3.54
C PRO A 715 50.66 -10.35 3.03
N ALA A 716 50.62 -11.34 3.93
CA ALA A 716 50.85 -12.73 3.60
C ALA A 716 49.86 -13.20 2.49
N PRO A 717 50.29 -14.10 1.57
CA PRO A 717 49.41 -14.66 0.55
C PRO A 717 48.18 -15.32 1.17
N ALA A 718 47.00 -15.05 0.59
CA ALA A 718 45.74 -15.68 0.96
C ALA A 718 45.85 -17.22 0.89
N PRO A 719 45.21 -17.96 1.82
CA PRO A 719 45.13 -19.42 1.74
C PRO A 719 44.52 -19.88 0.42
N ALA A 720 45.11 -20.92 -0.19
CA ALA A 720 44.62 -21.53 -1.41
C ALA A 720 43.16 -22.02 -1.25
N PRO A 721 42.31 -21.90 -2.28
CA PRO A 721 40.95 -22.42 -2.26
C PRO A 721 40.91 -23.93 -1.97
N ALA A 722 39.99 -24.34 -1.10
CA ALA A 722 39.69 -25.74 -0.86
C ALA A 722 39.25 -26.46 -2.16
N PRO A 723 39.58 -27.74 -2.35
CA PRO A 723 39.13 -28.51 -3.52
C PRO A 723 37.62 -28.54 -3.64
N ALA A 724 37.12 -28.38 -4.87
CA ALA A 724 35.71 -28.45 -5.21
C ALA A 724 35.09 -29.80 -4.76
N PRO A 725 33.85 -29.81 -4.22
CA PRO A 725 33.12 -31.04 -3.95
C PRO A 725 32.97 -31.89 -5.22
N ALA A 726 33.14 -33.21 -5.07
CA ALA A 726 32.96 -34.18 -6.15
C ALA A 726 31.54 -34.12 -6.74
N PRO A 727 31.36 -34.38 -8.05
CA PRO A 727 30.05 -34.40 -8.69
C PRO A 727 29.09 -35.39 -8.02
N ALA A 728 27.86 -34.95 -7.79
CA ALA A 728 26.76 -35.82 -7.36
C ALA A 728 26.51 -36.94 -8.39
N PRO A 729 26.15 -38.17 -7.97
CA PRO A 729 25.79 -39.25 -8.88
C PRO A 729 24.63 -38.84 -9.81
N ALA A 730 24.74 -39.23 -11.08
CA ALA A 730 23.72 -39.00 -12.08
C ALA A 730 22.35 -39.57 -11.64
N PRO A 731 21.24 -38.84 -11.86
CA PRO A 731 19.89 -39.35 -11.63
C PRO A 731 19.66 -40.65 -12.41
N ALA A 732 19.03 -41.63 -11.75
CA ALA A 732 18.58 -42.86 -12.39
C ALA A 732 17.60 -42.54 -13.56
N PRO A 733 17.62 -43.31 -14.66
CA PRO A 733 16.70 -43.12 -15.78
C PRO A 733 15.25 -43.13 -15.33
N ALA A 734 14.47 -42.17 -15.83
CA ALA A 734 13.03 -42.11 -15.63
C ALA A 734 12.36 -43.41 -16.12
N PRO A 735 11.31 -43.93 -15.44
CA PRO A 735 10.52 -45.05 -15.93
C PRO A 735 9.98 -44.77 -17.34
N ALA A 736 10.03 -45.79 -18.19
CA ALA A 736 9.48 -45.72 -19.54
C ALA A 736 7.99 -45.29 -19.53
N PRO A 737 7.53 -44.48 -20.50
CA PRO A 737 6.13 -44.10 -20.62
C PRO A 737 5.22 -45.33 -20.66
N ALA A 738 4.12 -45.29 -19.90
CA ALA A 738 3.05 -46.26 -20.02
C ALA A 738 2.51 -46.29 -21.47
N PRO A 739 2.18 -47.48 -22.03
CA PRO A 739 1.62 -47.59 -23.37
C PRO A 739 0.37 -46.72 -23.54
N ALA A 740 0.27 -46.04 -24.68
CA ALA A 740 -0.90 -45.27 -25.06
C ALA A 740 -2.18 -46.14 -25.01
N PRO A 741 -3.32 -45.60 -24.54
CA PRO A 741 -4.60 -46.28 -24.64
C PRO A 741 -4.89 -46.69 -26.09
N ALA A 742 -5.31 -47.94 -26.28
CA ALA A 742 -5.70 -48.46 -27.58
C ALA A 742 -6.80 -47.58 -28.21
N PRO A 743 -6.77 -47.35 -29.55
CA PRO A 743 -7.82 -46.62 -30.24
C PRO A 743 -9.20 -47.26 -30.00
N ALA A 744 -10.20 -46.42 -29.70
CA ALA A 744 -11.60 -46.84 -29.66
C ALA A 744 -12.00 -47.48 -31.00
N PRO A 745 -12.75 -48.60 -31.00
CA PRO A 745 -13.21 -49.25 -32.23
C PRO A 745 -14.03 -48.30 -33.10
N ALA A 746 -13.75 -48.31 -34.41
CA ALA A 746 -14.51 -47.59 -35.41
C ALA A 746 -15.99 -48.01 -35.41
N PRO A 747 -16.95 -47.08 -35.61
CA PRO A 747 -18.36 -47.43 -35.77
C PRO A 747 -18.55 -48.36 -36.97
N ALA A 748 -19.30 -49.45 -36.77
CA ALA A 748 -19.68 -50.38 -37.82
C ALA A 748 -20.50 -49.68 -38.92
N PRO A 749 -20.31 -50.02 -40.21
CA PRO A 749 -21.18 -49.56 -41.28
C PRO A 749 -22.59 -50.14 -41.13
N ALA A 750 -23.61 -49.29 -41.21
CA ALA A 750 -24.99 -49.75 -41.39
C ALA A 750 -25.14 -50.39 -42.78
N PRO A 751 -25.85 -51.54 -42.91
CA PRO A 751 -26.01 -52.26 -44.16
C PRO A 751 -26.98 -51.56 -45.14
N ALA A 752 -26.80 -51.91 -46.41
CA ALA A 752 -27.36 -51.36 -47.65
C ALA A 752 -28.83 -50.90 -47.67
#